data_AF-A0A9Q8WHE5-F1
#
_entry.id   AF-A0A9Q8WHE5-F1
#
_cell.length_a   1.000
_cell.length_b   1.000
_cell.length_c   1.000
_cell.angle_alpha   90.00
_cell.angle_beta   90.00
_cell.angle_gamma   90.00
#
_symmetry.space_group_name_H-M   'P 1'
#
loop_
_entity.id
_entity.type
_entity.pdbx_description
1 polymer ?
#
loop_
_entity_poly.entity_id
_entity_poly.type
_entity_poly.pdbx_seq_one_letter_code
_entity_poly.pdbx_strand_id
1 'polypeptide(L)'
;MSAVTKFGFEFQTATINGVEYNYIHAEPAGKVVGTIFLIHGWPDMSLGWRNQIPYLLSKGLRVIAPDMMGYGGTDAPADVNYYTFKRASDDIAALASHLGLSRIILGGHDWGGAVVYRAALWHPELISAFFVISTPFAPPRLAYVDQATALPTLHYQLQFRTDAVQDYIGLGDVQNATRVRQILNTIYGVKLPSGASAFNSSGAGFDFDLLDGVTTDTPLLSEEELDYYVENYAGGDPFNRTLNWYRTGELNWQDELALIPSNATAYTAKYSQPALYIGGSLDSALPPILSTGMETYFDSLSRGEVNGTHWVMWEKPEDVNGYVGNWLSSSRSGFAVIGDMSAEEGLAWESHGKDNDAYDYENQYIIEAYYHCTNEFPEHAALSLHPTSDKSEAILQIVCASIERILCFPVVPKDITTMATSKGLPRDTFAKLSPHPFLLANLQPPAPANAARSNGRAPNEARIPNVNTSSLTHANGSAVVRTGDTTVICGVRAETLLASDIPNFRTAANLDDENGKPSSELKDYDLLVPNIELATGCAPQFLPGVPPTTLAQTLSTRVYSLLHSSNLVDPEDLRIWYTRPAEKAEMEGDDGDDKMDEDEDEEKSEGERVVMAYWVLYIDIFFISFDGNPFDIAWAAILAALRDTTIPIARWDADREMVVCSRESPKPLTLHGFPIACTAGVFTGKETTDRPAAGKFWTLVDPDRLEESLCDEEVTAVVDRSEGETKVLAISKHGGTVLQPQLIREFVGVAERRWEQFYKAMA
;
A
#
# COMPACT_ATOMS: atom_id res chain seq x y z
N MET A 1 -22.32 -32.09 22.69
CA MET A 1 -22.12 -31.80 21.26
C MET A 1 -21.75 -33.10 20.56
N SER A 2 -22.26 -33.32 19.34
CA SER A 2 -21.87 -34.44 18.47
C SER A 2 -20.82 -33.94 17.49
N ALA A 3 -19.54 -34.04 17.85
CA ALA A 3 -18.46 -33.64 16.97
C ALA A 3 -18.39 -34.55 15.73
N VAL A 4 -18.33 -33.97 14.54
CA VAL A 4 -18.20 -34.70 13.27
C VAL A 4 -16.92 -34.26 12.57
N THR A 5 -16.02 -35.20 12.27
CA THR A 5 -14.78 -34.89 11.54
C THR A 5 -14.99 -35.03 10.03
N LYS A 6 -14.74 -33.96 9.26
CA LYS A 6 -14.70 -33.96 7.78
C LYS A 6 -13.50 -33.13 7.31
N PHE A 7 -12.85 -33.53 6.22
CA PHE A 7 -11.67 -32.83 5.66
C PHE A 7 -10.51 -32.58 6.66
N GLY A 8 -10.43 -33.37 7.74
CA GLY A 8 -9.45 -33.17 8.82
C GLY A 8 -9.84 -32.10 9.86
N PHE A 9 -11.01 -31.47 9.73
CA PHE A 9 -11.55 -30.49 10.67
C PHE A 9 -12.68 -31.08 11.52
N GLU A 10 -12.79 -30.64 12.78
CA GLU A 10 -13.87 -31.00 13.68
C GLU A 10 -15.00 -29.97 13.57
N PHE A 11 -16.20 -30.42 13.18
CA PHE A 11 -17.41 -29.62 13.15
C PHE A 11 -18.20 -29.81 14.44
N GLN A 12 -18.67 -28.71 15.03
CA GLN A 12 -19.47 -28.65 16.24
C GLN A 12 -20.70 -27.76 15.99
N THR A 13 -21.77 -27.97 16.77
CA THR A 13 -22.95 -27.09 16.76
C THR A 13 -23.17 -26.41 18.11
N ALA A 14 -23.69 -25.18 18.07
CA ALA A 14 -24.11 -24.42 19.24
C ALA A 14 -25.39 -23.63 18.95
N THR A 15 -26.35 -23.68 19.88
CA THR A 15 -27.55 -22.84 19.80
C THR A 15 -27.25 -21.47 20.42
N ILE A 16 -27.28 -20.41 19.61
CA ILE A 16 -27.03 -19.03 20.01
C ILE A 16 -28.13 -18.11 19.47
N ASN A 17 -28.59 -17.14 20.28
CA ASN A 17 -29.62 -16.17 19.88
C ASN A 17 -30.87 -16.76 19.17
N GLY A 18 -31.24 -17.99 19.56
CA GLY A 18 -32.42 -18.70 19.04
C GLY A 18 -32.23 -19.44 17.71
N VAL A 19 -31.00 -19.62 17.22
CA VAL A 19 -30.65 -20.41 16.02
C VAL A 19 -29.53 -21.41 16.32
N GLU A 20 -29.48 -22.54 15.62
CA GLU A 20 -28.35 -23.46 15.64
C GLU A 20 -27.30 -23.03 14.61
N TYR A 21 -26.08 -22.79 15.08
CA TYR A 21 -24.89 -22.53 14.27
C TYR A 21 -24.01 -23.79 14.19
N ASN A 22 -23.58 -24.12 12.98
CA ASN A 22 -22.48 -25.06 12.74
C ASN A 22 -21.15 -24.29 12.65
N TYR A 23 -20.06 -24.86 13.16
CA TYR A 23 -18.74 -24.24 13.09
C TYR A 23 -17.61 -25.28 13.12
N ILE A 24 -16.52 -24.98 12.43
CA ILE A 24 -15.25 -25.68 12.62
C ILE A 24 -14.63 -25.21 13.94
N HIS A 25 -14.22 -26.16 14.77
CA HIS A 25 -13.38 -25.96 15.95
C HIS A 25 -12.02 -26.63 15.69
N ALA A 26 -10.94 -25.86 15.59
CA ALA A 26 -9.61 -26.41 15.37
C ALA A 26 -8.62 -25.93 16.46
N GLU A 27 -7.96 -26.89 17.10
CA GLU A 27 -7.03 -26.67 18.20
C GLU A 27 -5.57 -26.86 17.77
N PRO A 28 -4.63 -25.97 18.19
CA PRO A 28 -3.22 -26.13 17.89
C PRO A 28 -2.63 -27.27 18.73
N ALA A 29 -1.63 -27.98 18.19
CA ALA A 29 -0.95 -29.08 18.89
C ALA A 29 -0.09 -28.63 20.10
N GLY A 30 0.05 -27.33 20.35
CA GLY A 30 0.83 -26.74 21.44
C GLY A 30 -0.03 -25.85 22.34
N LYS A 31 0.61 -25.01 23.16
CA LYS A 31 -0.12 -24.04 23.99
C LYS A 31 -0.90 -23.06 23.10
N VAL A 32 -2.21 -22.94 23.35
CA VAL A 32 -3.06 -21.89 22.77
C VAL A 32 -2.56 -20.52 23.25
N VAL A 33 -2.26 -19.62 22.32
CA VAL A 33 -1.81 -18.24 22.61
C VAL A 33 -2.87 -17.17 22.31
N GLY A 34 -4.04 -17.59 21.81
CA GLY A 34 -5.19 -16.76 21.47
C GLY A 34 -6.18 -17.53 20.59
N THR A 35 -7.38 -16.98 20.42
CA THR A 35 -8.42 -17.54 19.55
C THR A 35 -8.73 -16.58 18.41
N ILE A 36 -8.82 -17.11 17.19
CA ILE A 36 -9.22 -16.36 15.99
C ILE A 36 -10.52 -16.93 15.42
N PHE A 37 -11.46 -16.04 15.09
CA PHE A 37 -12.70 -16.37 14.42
C PHE A 37 -12.59 -16.02 12.94
N LEU A 38 -12.90 -16.97 12.05
CA LEU A 38 -12.79 -16.82 10.60
C LEU A 38 -14.17 -16.82 9.95
N ILE A 39 -14.57 -15.67 9.40
CA ILE A 39 -15.92 -15.37 8.95
C ILE A 39 -15.92 -15.34 7.41
N HIS A 40 -16.57 -16.33 6.80
CA HIS A 40 -16.68 -16.42 5.33
C HIS A 40 -17.83 -15.55 4.78
N GLY A 41 -17.89 -15.39 3.45
CA GLY A 41 -19.04 -14.82 2.74
C GLY A 41 -19.61 -15.78 1.70
N TRP A 42 -20.21 -15.25 0.63
CA TRP A 42 -20.94 -16.02 -0.38
C TRP A 42 -20.06 -16.33 -1.61
N PRO A 43 -20.14 -17.52 -2.24
CA PRO A 43 -20.88 -18.73 -1.87
C PRO A 43 -20.01 -19.68 -1.04
N ASP A 44 -19.14 -19.14 -0.19
CA ASP A 44 -18.23 -19.91 0.63
C ASP A 44 -18.94 -20.55 1.85
N MET A 45 -18.20 -21.33 2.63
CA MET A 45 -18.59 -21.92 3.92
C MET A 45 -17.38 -21.84 4.88
N SER A 46 -17.52 -22.33 6.12
CA SER A 46 -16.41 -22.46 7.08
C SER A 46 -15.19 -23.19 6.49
N LEU A 47 -15.42 -24.17 5.61
CA LEU A 47 -14.39 -24.93 4.88
C LEU A 47 -13.53 -24.04 3.95
N GLY A 48 -14.00 -22.86 3.53
CA GLY A 48 -13.22 -21.92 2.72
C GLY A 48 -11.87 -21.56 3.33
N TRP A 49 -11.80 -21.51 4.65
CA TRP A 49 -10.59 -21.19 5.41
C TRP A 49 -9.58 -22.35 5.53
N ARG A 50 -9.83 -23.50 4.90
CA ARG A 50 -8.96 -24.71 4.95
C ARG A 50 -7.48 -24.48 4.65
N ASN A 51 -7.15 -23.47 3.84
CA ASN A 51 -5.76 -23.10 3.52
C ASN A 51 -5.10 -22.21 4.59
N GLN A 52 -5.90 -21.50 5.39
CA GLN A 52 -5.46 -20.57 6.44
C GLN A 52 -5.46 -21.27 7.82
N ILE A 53 -6.41 -22.18 8.08
CA ILE A 53 -6.53 -22.88 9.36
C ILE A 53 -5.21 -23.57 9.75
N PRO A 54 -4.57 -24.45 8.95
CA PRO A 54 -3.31 -25.11 9.33
C PRO A 54 -2.17 -24.11 9.63
N TYR A 55 -2.12 -23.00 8.90
CA TYR A 55 -1.14 -21.95 9.12
C TYR A 55 -1.36 -21.26 10.48
N LEU A 56 -2.59 -20.88 10.81
CA LEU A 56 -2.94 -20.23 12.07
C LEU A 56 -2.73 -21.15 13.28
N LEU A 57 -3.07 -22.44 13.16
CA LEU A 57 -2.76 -23.47 14.15
C LEU A 57 -1.25 -23.58 14.38
N SER A 58 -0.42 -23.50 13.33
CA SER A 58 1.05 -23.50 13.45
C SER A 58 1.61 -22.30 14.24
N LYS A 59 0.85 -21.19 14.33
CA LYS A 59 1.18 -20.01 15.14
C LYS A 59 0.65 -20.09 16.58
N GLY A 60 0.04 -21.22 16.97
CA GLY A 60 -0.54 -21.46 18.29
C GLY A 60 -1.91 -20.82 18.51
N LEU A 61 -2.58 -20.36 17.46
CA LEU A 61 -3.94 -19.83 17.58
C LEU A 61 -4.96 -20.97 17.50
N ARG A 62 -5.93 -20.99 18.41
CA ARG A 62 -7.17 -21.76 18.22
C ARG A 62 -7.99 -21.09 17.12
N VAL A 63 -8.58 -21.87 16.22
CA VAL A 63 -9.41 -21.35 15.14
C VAL A 63 -10.85 -21.81 15.31
N ILE A 64 -11.77 -20.85 15.27
CA ILE A 64 -13.22 -21.07 15.18
C ILE A 64 -13.66 -20.52 13.82
N ALA A 65 -14.28 -21.32 12.96
CA ALA A 65 -14.83 -20.84 11.69
C ALA A 65 -16.31 -21.20 11.61
N PRO A 66 -17.24 -20.29 11.98
CA PRO A 66 -18.66 -20.55 11.85
C PRO A 66 -19.09 -20.57 10.39
N ASP A 67 -20.00 -21.49 10.07
CA ASP A 67 -20.85 -21.34 8.90
C ASP A 67 -21.86 -20.23 9.20
N MET A 68 -21.93 -19.22 8.35
CA MET A 68 -22.77 -18.04 8.55
C MET A 68 -24.26 -18.37 8.35
N MET A 69 -25.15 -17.46 8.72
CA MET A 69 -26.60 -17.63 8.58
C MET A 69 -26.98 -18.10 7.16
N GLY A 70 -27.66 -19.23 7.07
CA GLY A 70 -28.07 -19.85 5.81
C GLY A 70 -27.02 -20.70 5.08
N TYR A 71 -25.89 -21.06 5.69
CA TYR A 71 -24.84 -21.87 5.07
C TYR A 71 -24.44 -23.09 5.93
N GLY A 72 -23.87 -24.12 5.29
CA GLY A 72 -23.05 -25.16 5.95
C GLY A 72 -23.66 -25.98 7.09
N GLY A 73 -24.99 -25.92 7.28
CA GLY A 73 -25.69 -26.55 8.42
C GLY A 73 -26.01 -25.61 9.59
N THR A 74 -25.68 -24.32 9.49
CA THR A 74 -26.31 -23.26 10.28
C THR A 74 -27.73 -22.99 9.76
N ASP A 75 -28.66 -22.67 10.65
CA ASP A 75 -30.07 -22.39 10.31
C ASP A 75 -30.24 -21.40 9.14
N ALA A 76 -31.27 -21.64 8.32
CA ALA A 76 -31.60 -20.86 7.12
C ALA A 76 -33.00 -20.18 7.21
N PRO A 77 -33.23 -19.29 8.19
CA PRO A 77 -34.53 -18.67 8.42
C PRO A 77 -35.04 -17.87 7.20
N ALA A 78 -36.36 -17.85 7.02
CA ALA A 78 -36.97 -17.13 5.90
C ALA A 78 -36.90 -15.60 6.03
N ASP A 79 -36.79 -15.10 7.25
CA ASP A 79 -36.80 -13.67 7.56
C ASP A 79 -35.42 -13.03 7.32
N VAL A 80 -35.38 -12.03 6.44
CA VAL A 80 -34.17 -11.26 6.09
C VAL A 80 -33.54 -10.55 7.29
N ASN A 81 -34.28 -10.29 8.37
CA ASN A 81 -33.73 -9.67 9.59
C ASN A 81 -32.67 -10.55 10.29
N TYR A 82 -32.61 -11.85 9.99
CA TYR A 82 -31.54 -12.73 10.49
C TYR A 82 -30.20 -12.55 9.76
N TYR A 83 -30.20 -11.83 8.63
CA TYR A 83 -29.05 -11.68 7.72
C TYR A 83 -28.44 -10.26 7.75
N THR A 84 -28.72 -9.46 8.79
CA THR A 84 -28.10 -8.13 8.95
C THR A 84 -26.71 -8.24 9.56
N PHE A 85 -25.82 -7.30 9.23
CA PHE A 85 -24.47 -7.26 9.78
C PHE A 85 -24.47 -7.08 11.30
N LYS A 86 -25.43 -6.34 11.85
CA LYS A 86 -25.59 -6.21 13.30
C LYS A 86 -25.95 -7.55 13.91
N ARG A 87 -26.96 -8.25 13.36
CA ARG A 87 -27.36 -9.57 13.84
C ARG A 87 -26.19 -10.57 13.80
N ALA A 88 -25.46 -10.62 12.69
CA ALA A 88 -24.27 -11.45 12.54
C ALA A 88 -23.16 -11.09 13.55
N SER A 89 -22.98 -9.80 13.87
CA SER A 89 -22.04 -9.33 14.90
C SER A 89 -22.44 -9.81 16.30
N ASP A 90 -23.74 -9.73 16.62
CA ASP A 90 -24.29 -10.18 17.90
C ASP A 90 -24.25 -11.72 18.04
N ASP A 91 -24.39 -12.46 16.95
CA ASP A 91 -24.24 -13.91 16.90
C ASP A 91 -22.76 -14.33 17.08
N ILE A 92 -21.79 -13.63 16.47
CA ILE A 92 -20.35 -13.84 16.73
C ILE A 92 -20.00 -13.59 18.21
N ALA A 93 -20.54 -12.52 18.80
CA ALA A 93 -20.34 -12.22 20.22
C ALA A 93 -20.98 -13.28 21.14
N ALA A 94 -22.17 -13.78 20.79
CA ALA A 94 -22.82 -14.88 21.50
C ALA A 94 -22.03 -16.21 21.40
N LEU A 95 -21.46 -16.53 20.23
CA LEU A 95 -20.59 -17.71 20.06
C LEU A 95 -19.30 -17.60 20.88
N ALA A 96 -18.67 -16.42 20.88
CA ALA A 96 -17.49 -16.16 21.72
C ALA A 96 -17.82 -16.33 23.21
N SER A 97 -18.95 -15.77 23.66
CA SER A 97 -19.43 -15.94 25.04
C SER A 97 -19.75 -17.39 25.40
N HIS A 98 -20.39 -18.14 24.49
CA HIS A 98 -20.67 -19.58 24.65
C HIS A 98 -19.38 -20.40 24.84
N LEU A 99 -18.30 -20.03 24.14
CA LEU A 99 -16.99 -20.65 24.24
C LEU A 99 -16.13 -20.11 25.41
N GLY A 100 -16.69 -19.23 26.26
CA GLY A 100 -16.00 -18.65 27.42
C GLY A 100 -14.94 -17.59 27.05
N LEU A 101 -15.02 -17.00 25.86
CA LEU A 101 -14.02 -16.07 25.34
C LEU A 101 -14.43 -14.62 25.56
N SER A 102 -13.61 -13.87 26.29
CA SER A 102 -13.79 -12.43 26.53
C SER A 102 -13.07 -11.54 25.51
N ARG A 103 -12.14 -12.10 24.72
CA ARG A 103 -11.36 -11.38 23.71
C ARG A 103 -10.88 -12.32 22.60
N ILE A 104 -11.05 -11.92 21.34
CA ILE A 104 -10.74 -12.72 20.13
C ILE A 104 -10.04 -11.88 19.06
N ILE A 105 -9.48 -12.54 18.04
CA ILE A 105 -9.07 -11.94 16.76
C ILE A 105 -10.16 -12.29 15.72
N LEU A 106 -10.43 -11.42 14.75
CA LEU A 106 -11.30 -11.74 13.60
C LEU A 106 -10.52 -11.82 12.29
N GLY A 107 -10.94 -12.71 11.39
CA GLY A 107 -10.57 -12.73 9.97
C GLY A 107 -11.83 -12.80 9.12
N GLY A 108 -11.92 -12.03 8.04
CA GLY A 108 -13.11 -11.97 7.18
C GLY A 108 -12.80 -12.00 5.69
N HIS A 109 -13.69 -12.59 4.90
CA HIS A 109 -13.67 -12.58 3.43
C HIS A 109 -15.10 -12.35 2.89
N ASP A 110 -15.23 -11.72 1.72
CA ASP A 110 -16.52 -11.37 1.08
C ASP A 110 -17.48 -10.66 2.08
N TRP A 111 -18.74 -11.09 2.22
CA TRP A 111 -19.69 -10.59 3.24
C TRP A 111 -19.19 -10.78 4.67
N GLY A 112 -18.41 -11.84 4.95
CA GLY A 112 -17.75 -12.01 6.23
C GLY A 112 -16.75 -10.90 6.52
N GLY A 113 -16.07 -10.38 5.49
CA GLY A 113 -15.27 -9.15 5.57
C GLY A 113 -16.09 -7.92 5.96
N ALA A 114 -17.29 -7.77 5.37
CA ALA A 114 -18.21 -6.70 5.76
C ALA A 114 -18.67 -6.85 7.22
N VAL A 115 -19.02 -8.07 7.66
CA VAL A 115 -19.41 -8.39 9.04
C VAL A 115 -18.28 -8.13 10.03
N VAL A 116 -17.03 -8.49 9.73
CA VAL A 116 -15.87 -8.28 10.62
C VAL A 116 -15.68 -6.81 10.98
N TYR A 117 -15.83 -5.90 10.01
CA TYR A 117 -15.85 -4.46 10.28
C TYR A 117 -16.96 -4.08 11.28
N ARG A 118 -18.19 -4.57 11.09
CA ARG A 118 -19.33 -4.24 11.97
C ARG A 118 -19.16 -4.85 13.36
N ALA A 119 -18.63 -6.05 13.48
CA ALA A 119 -18.34 -6.69 14.76
C ALA A 119 -17.31 -5.88 15.57
N ALA A 120 -16.29 -5.31 14.91
CA ALA A 120 -15.33 -4.42 15.56
C ALA A 120 -15.90 -3.05 15.96
N LEU A 121 -16.99 -2.58 15.35
CA LEU A 121 -17.73 -1.38 15.76
C LEU A 121 -18.74 -1.64 16.88
N TRP A 122 -19.49 -2.74 16.81
CA TRP A 122 -20.54 -3.08 17.78
C TRP A 122 -19.99 -3.70 19.07
N HIS A 123 -18.91 -4.49 18.97
CA HIS A 123 -18.32 -5.24 20.09
C HIS A 123 -16.82 -4.92 20.26
N PRO A 124 -16.42 -3.63 20.38
CA PRO A 124 -15.03 -3.21 20.28
C PRO A 124 -14.12 -3.81 21.37
N GLU A 125 -14.65 -4.10 22.56
CA GLU A 125 -13.90 -4.70 23.67
C GLU A 125 -13.55 -6.18 23.45
N LEU A 126 -14.44 -6.89 22.73
CA LEU A 126 -14.27 -8.31 22.37
C LEU A 126 -13.21 -8.47 21.27
N ILE A 127 -13.13 -7.52 20.33
CA ILE A 127 -12.22 -7.62 19.19
C ILE A 127 -10.87 -7.00 19.53
N SER A 128 -9.82 -7.82 19.58
CA SER A 128 -8.45 -7.36 19.88
C SER A 128 -7.68 -6.85 18.66
N ALA A 129 -7.91 -7.46 17.50
CA ALA A 129 -7.37 -7.12 16.20
C ALA A 129 -8.20 -7.84 15.13
N PHE A 130 -8.16 -7.38 13.87
CA PHE A 130 -8.84 -8.09 12.80
C PHE A 130 -8.16 -7.96 11.43
N PHE A 131 -8.42 -8.90 10.53
CA PHE A 131 -8.05 -8.79 9.12
C PHE A 131 -9.24 -9.01 8.19
N VAL A 132 -9.19 -8.40 7.01
CA VAL A 132 -10.19 -8.58 5.95
C VAL A 132 -9.49 -8.82 4.61
N ILE A 133 -10.01 -9.79 3.86
CA ILE A 133 -9.55 -10.20 2.54
C ILE A 133 -10.62 -9.80 1.50
N SER A 134 -10.18 -9.19 0.40
CA SER A 134 -10.95 -8.70 -0.76
C SER A 134 -11.97 -7.58 -0.48
N THR A 135 -12.60 -7.53 0.71
CA THR A 135 -13.68 -6.57 1.00
C THR A 135 -13.18 -5.26 1.60
N PRO A 136 -13.26 -4.10 0.91
CA PRO A 136 -12.84 -2.81 1.46
C PRO A 136 -13.86 -2.28 2.50
N PHE A 137 -13.40 -1.42 3.41
CA PHE A 137 -14.29 -0.79 4.39
C PHE A 137 -15.17 0.30 3.75
N ALA A 138 -16.48 0.07 3.78
CA ALA A 138 -17.49 1.10 3.52
C ALA A 138 -18.02 1.70 4.84
N PRO A 139 -17.87 3.02 5.09
CA PRO A 139 -18.32 3.66 6.32
C PRO A 139 -19.85 3.85 6.37
N PRO A 140 -20.46 3.85 7.58
CA PRO A 140 -21.85 4.25 7.79
C PRO A 140 -22.20 5.61 7.14
N ARG A 141 -23.43 5.74 6.64
CA ARG A 141 -23.92 6.94 5.95
C ARG A 141 -25.24 7.44 6.54
N LEU A 142 -25.41 8.76 6.61
CA LEU A 142 -26.68 9.38 7.06
C LEU A 142 -27.85 9.17 6.10
N ALA A 143 -27.58 8.87 4.83
CA ALA A 143 -28.58 8.61 3.81
C ALA A 143 -28.36 7.24 3.18
N TYR A 144 -29.45 6.50 2.98
CA TYR A 144 -29.39 5.23 2.27
C TYR A 144 -28.97 5.43 0.81
N VAL A 145 -28.03 4.63 0.36
CA VAL A 145 -27.60 4.54 -1.04
C VAL A 145 -27.48 3.06 -1.38
N ASP A 146 -28.32 2.59 -2.31
CA ASP A 146 -28.26 1.22 -2.78
C ASP A 146 -27.04 1.02 -3.69
N GLN A 147 -25.98 0.43 -3.14
CA GLN A 147 -24.70 0.22 -3.82
C GLN A 147 -24.83 -0.59 -5.12
N ALA A 148 -25.80 -1.51 -5.22
CA ALA A 148 -26.04 -2.31 -6.43
C ALA A 148 -26.58 -1.49 -7.60
N THR A 149 -27.19 -0.33 -7.31
CA THR A 149 -27.62 0.66 -8.32
C THR A 149 -26.58 1.75 -8.55
N ALA A 150 -25.77 2.07 -7.54
CA ALA A 150 -24.80 3.16 -7.59
C ALA A 150 -23.43 2.76 -8.15
N LEU A 151 -23.02 1.49 -8.00
CA LEU A 151 -21.72 0.97 -8.43
C LEU A 151 -21.90 -0.12 -9.50
N PRO A 152 -21.42 0.08 -10.74
CA PRO A 152 -21.55 -0.92 -11.80
C PRO A 152 -21.01 -2.29 -11.40
N THR A 153 -19.85 -2.38 -10.73
CA THR A 153 -19.23 -3.67 -10.35
C THR A 153 -20.04 -4.52 -9.37
N LEU A 154 -21.12 -3.97 -8.79
CA LEU A 154 -22.04 -4.66 -7.88
C LEU A 154 -23.45 -4.86 -8.49
N HIS A 155 -23.64 -4.61 -9.80
CA HIS A 155 -24.97 -4.63 -10.41
C HIS A 155 -25.62 -6.03 -10.40
N TYR A 156 -24.81 -7.10 -10.44
CA TYR A 156 -25.27 -8.48 -10.30
C TYR A 156 -26.14 -8.72 -9.05
N GLN A 157 -25.92 -7.95 -7.97
CA GLN A 157 -26.67 -8.09 -6.73
C GLN A 157 -28.17 -7.85 -6.92
N LEU A 158 -28.57 -7.07 -7.94
CA LEU A 158 -29.98 -6.88 -8.28
C LEU A 158 -30.65 -8.19 -8.72
N GLN A 159 -29.95 -9.06 -9.46
CA GLN A 159 -30.45 -10.40 -9.81
C GLN A 159 -30.55 -11.28 -8.56
N PHE A 160 -29.53 -11.25 -7.70
CA PHE A 160 -29.48 -12.09 -6.49
C PHE A 160 -30.55 -11.73 -5.45
N ARG A 161 -31.05 -10.49 -5.47
CA ARG A 161 -32.21 -10.08 -4.66
C ARG A 161 -33.53 -10.69 -5.13
N THR A 162 -33.66 -11.09 -6.40
CA THR A 162 -34.83 -11.80 -6.92
C THR A 162 -34.77 -13.29 -6.61
N ASP A 163 -35.76 -14.06 -7.05
CA ASP A 163 -35.72 -15.54 -6.99
C ASP A 163 -35.17 -16.18 -8.28
N ALA A 164 -34.73 -15.40 -9.27
CA ALA A 164 -34.31 -15.92 -10.58
C ALA A 164 -33.23 -17.02 -10.52
N VAL A 165 -32.26 -16.91 -9.61
CA VAL A 165 -31.22 -17.92 -9.40
C VAL A 165 -31.82 -19.22 -8.82
N GLN A 166 -32.79 -19.09 -7.91
CA GLN A 166 -33.51 -20.22 -7.32
C GLN A 166 -34.45 -20.89 -8.35
N ASP A 167 -35.10 -20.09 -9.19
CA ASP A 167 -35.98 -20.56 -10.27
C ASP A 167 -35.18 -21.33 -11.34
N TYR A 168 -33.96 -20.88 -11.67
CA TYR A 168 -33.03 -21.64 -12.53
C TYR A 168 -32.64 -22.96 -11.87
N ILE A 169 -32.15 -22.93 -10.62
CA ILE A 169 -31.72 -24.15 -9.90
C ILE A 169 -32.86 -25.18 -9.83
N GLY A 170 -34.07 -24.74 -9.47
CA GLY A 170 -35.24 -25.59 -9.29
C GLY A 170 -35.14 -26.46 -8.03
N LEU A 171 -35.63 -25.97 -6.89
CA LEU A 171 -35.60 -26.74 -5.65
C LEU A 171 -36.39 -28.06 -5.79
N GLY A 172 -35.69 -29.18 -5.58
CA GLY A 172 -36.26 -30.53 -5.78
C GLY A 172 -36.27 -31.04 -7.22
N ASP A 173 -35.73 -30.29 -8.20
CA ASP A 173 -35.43 -30.79 -9.54
C ASP A 173 -34.30 -31.85 -9.46
N VAL A 174 -34.35 -32.86 -10.33
CA VAL A 174 -33.28 -33.83 -10.53
C VAL A 174 -31.97 -33.15 -10.96
N GLN A 175 -32.06 -31.99 -11.64
CA GLN A 175 -30.91 -31.19 -12.07
C GLN A 175 -30.41 -30.18 -11.02
N ASN A 176 -31.05 -30.06 -9.85
CA ASN A 176 -30.70 -29.09 -8.80
C ASN A 176 -29.19 -29.07 -8.49
N ALA A 177 -28.63 -30.24 -8.11
CA ALA A 177 -27.22 -30.37 -7.77
C ALA A 177 -26.28 -30.01 -8.94
N THR A 178 -26.65 -30.35 -10.17
CA THR A 178 -25.87 -29.99 -11.38
C THR A 178 -25.86 -28.48 -11.61
N ARG A 179 -27.01 -27.80 -11.48
CA ARG A 179 -27.13 -26.34 -11.63
C ARG A 179 -26.42 -25.58 -10.51
N VAL A 180 -26.48 -26.08 -9.28
CA VAL A 180 -25.68 -25.57 -8.15
C VAL A 180 -24.18 -25.69 -8.47
N ARG A 181 -23.71 -26.84 -8.98
CA ARG A 181 -22.30 -27.02 -9.37
C ARG A 181 -21.88 -26.04 -10.47
N GLN A 182 -22.72 -25.82 -11.49
CA GLN A 182 -22.48 -24.86 -12.57
C GLN A 182 -22.35 -23.42 -12.03
N ILE A 183 -23.24 -23.01 -11.12
CA ILE A 183 -23.18 -21.71 -10.43
C ILE A 183 -21.88 -21.55 -9.64
N LEU A 184 -21.53 -22.54 -8.81
CA LEU A 184 -20.31 -22.51 -7.99
C LEU A 184 -19.05 -22.44 -8.86
N ASN A 185 -18.92 -23.33 -9.86
CA ASN A 185 -17.80 -23.33 -10.80
C ASN A 185 -17.65 -21.97 -11.51
N THR A 186 -18.75 -21.35 -11.93
CA THR A 186 -18.74 -20.03 -12.58
C THR A 186 -18.22 -18.93 -11.66
N ILE A 187 -18.68 -18.89 -10.40
CA ILE A 187 -18.20 -17.91 -9.41
C ILE A 187 -16.74 -18.14 -9.02
N TYR A 188 -16.30 -19.40 -9.02
CA TYR A 188 -14.90 -19.81 -8.82
C TYR A 188 -14.08 -19.76 -10.13
N GLY A 189 -14.47 -18.91 -11.08
CA GLY A 189 -13.66 -18.48 -12.22
C GLY A 189 -13.67 -19.38 -13.46
N VAL A 190 -14.47 -20.46 -13.47
CA VAL A 190 -14.58 -21.33 -14.66
C VAL A 190 -15.23 -20.58 -15.82
N LYS A 191 -14.62 -20.68 -16.99
CA LYS A 191 -15.09 -20.11 -18.26
C LYS A 191 -15.53 -21.22 -19.21
N LEU A 192 -16.46 -20.90 -20.09
CA LEU A 192 -16.87 -21.80 -21.17
C LEU A 192 -15.68 -22.08 -22.12
N PRO A 193 -15.72 -23.17 -22.93
CA PRO A 193 -14.70 -23.46 -23.94
C PRO A 193 -14.49 -22.34 -24.99
N SER A 194 -15.44 -21.42 -25.13
CA SER A 194 -15.35 -20.21 -25.95
C SER A 194 -14.52 -19.07 -25.33
N GLY A 195 -14.11 -19.21 -24.07
CA GLY A 195 -13.45 -18.18 -23.26
C GLY A 195 -14.43 -17.19 -22.58
N ALA A 196 -15.73 -17.32 -22.81
CA ALA A 196 -16.76 -16.51 -22.15
C ALA A 196 -16.98 -16.91 -20.68
N SER A 197 -17.41 -15.96 -19.86
CA SER A 197 -17.91 -16.22 -18.49
C SER A 197 -19.43 -16.29 -18.52
N ALA A 198 -20.03 -17.23 -17.77
CA ALA A 198 -21.48 -17.26 -17.52
C ALA A 198 -21.92 -16.29 -16.40
N PHE A 199 -21.00 -15.53 -15.82
CA PHE A 199 -21.27 -14.50 -14.81
C PHE A 199 -20.59 -13.17 -15.16
N ASN A 200 -21.32 -12.07 -14.97
CA ASN A 200 -20.82 -10.70 -15.15
C ASN A 200 -21.25 -9.82 -13.96
N SER A 201 -20.28 -9.44 -13.11
CA SER A 201 -20.48 -8.56 -11.96
C SER A 201 -21.06 -7.19 -12.34
N SER A 202 -20.66 -6.69 -13.51
CA SER A 202 -21.07 -5.38 -14.05
C SER A 202 -22.31 -5.43 -14.94
N GLY A 203 -22.96 -6.59 -15.04
CA GLY A 203 -24.17 -6.81 -15.81
C GLY A 203 -25.29 -7.40 -14.96
N ALA A 204 -26.12 -8.23 -15.58
CA ALA A 204 -27.28 -8.86 -14.94
C ALA A 204 -26.92 -10.02 -13.98
N GLY A 205 -25.64 -10.26 -13.66
CA GLY A 205 -25.20 -11.42 -12.88
C GLY A 205 -25.00 -12.66 -13.75
N PHE A 206 -25.70 -13.75 -13.44
CA PHE A 206 -25.64 -14.99 -14.21
C PHE A 206 -26.40 -14.90 -15.53
N ASP A 207 -25.80 -15.43 -16.59
CA ASP A 207 -26.45 -15.78 -17.84
C ASP A 207 -26.84 -17.26 -17.80
N PHE A 208 -28.12 -17.52 -17.56
CA PHE A 208 -28.65 -18.88 -17.38
C PHE A 208 -28.53 -19.75 -18.64
N ASP A 209 -28.52 -19.17 -19.84
CA ASP A 209 -28.34 -19.90 -21.09
C ASP A 209 -26.87 -20.34 -21.28
N LEU A 210 -25.92 -19.63 -20.66
CA LEU A 210 -24.48 -19.97 -20.69
C LEU A 210 -24.06 -20.94 -19.57
N LEU A 211 -24.77 -20.99 -18.44
CA LEU A 211 -24.45 -21.90 -17.32
C LEU A 211 -24.49 -23.37 -17.74
N ASP A 212 -25.41 -23.76 -18.64
CA ASP A 212 -25.50 -25.10 -19.19
C ASP A 212 -24.21 -25.53 -19.96
N GLY A 213 -23.40 -24.56 -20.41
CA GLY A 213 -22.10 -24.77 -21.04
C GLY A 213 -20.92 -24.93 -20.08
N VAL A 214 -21.12 -24.81 -18.77
CA VAL A 214 -20.08 -24.92 -17.73
C VAL A 214 -19.95 -26.38 -17.30
N THR A 215 -19.07 -27.13 -17.99
CA THR A 215 -18.95 -28.60 -17.83
C THR A 215 -17.65 -29.06 -17.15
N THR A 216 -16.87 -28.14 -16.59
CA THR A 216 -15.57 -28.43 -15.95
C THR A 216 -15.52 -27.84 -14.55
N ASP A 217 -14.91 -28.58 -13.62
CA ASP A 217 -14.77 -28.12 -12.25
C ASP A 217 -13.63 -27.11 -12.07
N THR A 218 -13.80 -26.21 -11.09
CA THR A 218 -12.79 -25.21 -10.75
C THR A 218 -11.50 -25.86 -10.23
N PRO A 219 -10.30 -25.40 -10.62
CA PRO A 219 -9.05 -25.87 -10.04
C PRO A 219 -8.82 -25.38 -8.60
N LEU A 220 -9.68 -24.51 -8.07
CA LEU A 220 -9.56 -23.96 -6.70
C LEU A 220 -10.07 -24.90 -5.60
N LEU A 221 -10.82 -25.95 -5.98
CA LEU A 221 -11.39 -26.97 -5.11
C LEU A 221 -11.06 -28.35 -5.69
N SER A 222 -10.83 -29.34 -4.83
CA SER A 222 -10.87 -30.74 -5.25
C SER A 222 -12.31 -31.19 -5.51
N GLU A 223 -12.48 -32.32 -6.23
CA GLU A 223 -13.78 -32.91 -6.52
C GLU A 223 -14.59 -33.18 -5.24
N GLU A 224 -13.97 -33.77 -4.21
CA GLU A 224 -14.60 -34.06 -2.90
C GLU A 224 -15.00 -32.77 -2.14
N GLU A 225 -14.18 -31.72 -2.23
CA GLU A 225 -14.53 -30.42 -1.65
C GLU A 225 -15.72 -29.80 -2.38
N LEU A 226 -15.70 -29.75 -3.72
CA LEU A 226 -16.78 -29.18 -4.52
C LEU A 226 -18.09 -29.97 -4.36
N ASP A 227 -18.03 -31.31 -4.28
CA ASP A 227 -19.16 -32.16 -3.95
C ASP A 227 -19.79 -31.75 -2.60
N TYR A 228 -18.98 -31.51 -1.57
CA TYR A 228 -19.47 -31.00 -0.29
C TYR A 228 -20.13 -29.62 -0.39
N TYR A 229 -19.63 -28.69 -1.20
CA TYR A 229 -20.36 -27.44 -1.47
C TYR A 229 -21.71 -27.72 -2.15
N VAL A 230 -21.73 -28.54 -3.20
CA VAL A 230 -22.96 -28.89 -3.91
C VAL A 230 -23.99 -29.55 -3.00
N GLU A 231 -23.59 -30.48 -2.14
CA GLU A 231 -24.47 -31.14 -1.17
C GLU A 231 -25.13 -30.16 -0.19
N ASN A 232 -24.38 -29.18 0.33
CA ASN A 232 -24.92 -28.18 1.26
C ASN A 232 -25.85 -27.19 0.55
N TYR A 233 -25.48 -26.72 -0.65
CA TYR A 233 -26.27 -25.73 -1.41
C TYR A 233 -27.49 -26.32 -2.12
N ALA A 234 -27.48 -27.61 -2.47
CA ALA A 234 -28.62 -28.33 -3.05
C ALA A 234 -29.49 -29.03 -2.00
N GLY A 235 -29.17 -28.84 -0.71
CA GLY A 235 -29.81 -29.47 0.45
C GLY A 235 -31.25 -29.04 0.71
N GLY A 236 -31.77 -29.37 1.90
CA GLY A 236 -33.20 -29.29 2.23
C GLY A 236 -33.82 -27.90 2.27
N ASP A 237 -33.02 -26.83 2.25
CA ASP A 237 -33.47 -25.44 2.26
C ASP A 237 -33.33 -24.78 0.89
N PRO A 238 -34.14 -23.75 0.57
CA PRO A 238 -33.99 -23.01 -0.67
C PRO A 238 -32.62 -22.31 -0.75
N PHE A 239 -31.90 -22.50 -1.87
CA PHE A 239 -30.69 -21.74 -2.22
C PHE A 239 -30.90 -20.23 -2.06
N ASN A 240 -32.11 -19.71 -2.26
CA ASN A 240 -32.44 -18.28 -2.07
C ASN A 240 -32.18 -17.76 -0.64
N ARG A 241 -32.09 -18.64 0.37
CA ARG A 241 -31.72 -18.28 1.76
C ARG A 241 -30.30 -17.75 1.85
N THR A 242 -29.38 -18.36 1.09
CA THR A 242 -27.99 -17.92 0.97
C THR A 242 -27.89 -16.53 0.32
N LEU A 243 -28.87 -16.15 -0.49
CA LEU A 243 -28.95 -14.86 -1.17
C LEU A 243 -29.61 -13.76 -0.33
N ASN A 244 -30.13 -14.06 0.87
CA ASN A 244 -30.73 -13.04 1.75
C ASN A 244 -29.71 -11.97 2.19
N TRP A 245 -28.42 -12.27 2.25
CA TRP A 245 -27.35 -11.30 2.49
C TRP A 245 -27.35 -10.12 1.49
N TYR A 246 -27.79 -10.35 0.24
CA TYR A 246 -27.92 -9.31 -0.78
C TYR A 246 -29.17 -8.44 -0.61
N ARG A 247 -30.13 -8.88 0.23
CA ARG A 247 -31.44 -8.24 0.46
C ARG A 247 -31.46 -7.33 1.70
N THR A 248 -30.43 -7.34 2.55
CA THR A 248 -30.40 -6.59 3.83
C THR A 248 -29.83 -5.18 3.76
N GLY A 249 -29.53 -4.65 2.56
CA GLY A 249 -28.85 -3.35 2.41
C GLY A 249 -29.51 -2.16 3.14
N GLU A 250 -30.84 -2.04 3.09
CA GLU A 250 -31.56 -0.97 3.82
C GLU A 250 -31.60 -1.23 5.33
N LEU A 251 -31.79 -2.49 5.75
CA LEU A 251 -31.80 -2.88 7.17
C LEU A 251 -30.43 -2.63 7.83
N ASN A 252 -29.34 -3.00 7.15
CA ASN A 252 -27.97 -2.71 7.58
C ASN A 252 -27.73 -1.20 7.73
N TRP A 253 -28.25 -0.39 6.80
CA TRP A 253 -28.17 1.07 6.92
C TRP A 253 -28.96 1.59 8.13
N GLN A 254 -30.18 1.07 8.38
CA GLN A 254 -30.99 1.44 9.54
C GLN A 254 -30.29 1.07 10.87
N ASP A 255 -29.67 -0.12 10.96
CA ASP A 255 -28.84 -0.54 12.10
C ASP A 255 -27.62 0.41 12.27
N GLU A 256 -26.91 0.72 11.18
CA GLU A 256 -25.70 1.55 11.18
C GLU A 256 -25.94 3.03 11.55
N LEU A 257 -27.18 3.55 11.45
CA LEU A 257 -27.49 4.91 11.90
C LEU A 257 -27.18 5.12 13.39
N ALA A 258 -27.31 4.09 14.23
CA ALA A 258 -26.99 4.17 15.65
C ALA A 258 -25.47 4.20 15.95
N LEU A 259 -24.62 3.92 14.96
CA LEU A 259 -23.16 4.13 15.03
C LEU A 259 -22.73 5.56 14.68
N ILE A 260 -23.64 6.38 14.15
CA ILE A 260 -23.40 7.78 13.82
C ILE A 260 -23.93 8.66 14.98
N PRO A 261 -23.09 9.49 15.62
CA PRO A 261 -23.57 10.41 16.66
C PRO A 261 -24.67 11.33 16.11
N SER A 262 -25.75 11.52 16.87
CA SER A 262 -26.97 12.19 16.40
C SER A 262 -26.79 13.67 15.99
N ASN A 263 -25.65 14.26 16.31
CA ASN A 263 -25.25 15.62 15.96
C ASN A 263 -24.17 15.68 14.84
N ALA A 264 -23.69 14.53 14.34
CA ALA A 264 -22.64 14.46 13.34
C ALA A 264 -23.21 14.58 11.91
N THR A 265 -22.50 15.29 11.04
CA THR A 265 -22.85 15.44 9.62
C THR A 265 -22.27 14.35 8.72
N ALA A 266 -21.41 13.49 9.27
CA ALA A 266 -20.80 12.33 8.61
C ALA A 266 -20.28 11.35 9.68
N TYR A 267 -20.05 10.09 9.29
CA TYR A 267 -19.32 9.14 10.14
C TYR A 267 -17.83 9.49 10.16
N THR A 268 -17.26 9.66 11.36
CA THR A 268 -15.84 10.03 11.56
C THR A 268 -15.12 9.20 12.63
N ALA A 269 -15.78 8.17 13.18
CA ALA A 269 -15.18 7.29 14.17
C ALA A 269 -14.15 6.36 13.51
N LYS A 270 -13.15 5.95 14.29
CA LYS A 270 -12.04 5.13 13.83
C LYS A 270 -11.95 3.80 14.58
N TYR A 271 -11.43 2.78 13.92
CA TYR A 271 -10.97 1.57 14.57
C TYR A 271 -9.69 1.82 15.35
N SER A 272 -9.74 1.59 16.66
CA SER A 272 -8.58 1.58 17.57
C SER A 272 -7.87 0.22 17.56
N GLN A 273 -8.57 -0.85 17.17
CA GLN A 273 -7.98 -2.17 16.98
C GLN A 273 -7.01 -2.17 15.78
N PRO A 274 -5.86 -2.86 15.86
CA PRO A 274 -5.03 -3.11 14.69
C PRO A 274 -5.83 -3.85 13.62
N ALA A 275 -5.75 -3.34 12.39
CA ALA A 275 -6.42 -3.91 11.23
C ALA A 275 -5.41 -4.30 10.13
N LEU A 276 -5.75 -5.32 9.34
CA LEU A 276 -5.09 -5.66 8.08
C LEU A 276 -6.12 -5.77 6.96
N TYR A 277 -5.88 -5.12 5.83
CA TYR A 277 -6.63 -5.32 4.60
C TYR A 277 -5.76 -5.99 3.53
N ILE A 278 -6.24 -7.06 2.90
CA ILE A 278 -5.56 -7.73 1.78
C ILE A 278 -6.46 -7.67 0.54
N GLY A 279 -6.07 -6.90 -0.48
CA GLY A 279 -6.81 -6.80 -1.75
C GLY A 279 -6.35 -7.79 -2.82
N GLY A 280 -7.26 -8.23 -3.68
CA GLY A 280 -6.93 -8.90 -4.94
C GLY A 280 -6.80 -7.88 -6.08
N SER A 281 -5.64 -7.83 -6.75
CA SER A 281 -5.40 -6.84 -7.82
C SER A 281 -6.24 -7.05 -9.08
N LEU A 282 -6.82 -8.25 -9.25
CA LEU A 282 -7.66 -8.65 -10.38
C LEU A 282 -9.13 -8.88 -9.96
N ASP A 283 -9.56 -8.38 -8.80
CA ASP A 283 -10.95 -8.47 -8.35
C ASP A 283 -11.88 -7.63 -9.26
N SER A 284 -12.89 -8.29 -9.84
CA SER A 284 -13.85 -7.69 -10.79
C SER A 284 -15.15 -7.22 -10.14
N ALA A 285 -15.40 -7.56 -8.87
CA ALA A 285 -16.54 -7.08 -8.09
C ALA A 285 -16.10 -5.95 -7.15
N LEU A 286 -14.93 -6.12 -6.51
CA LEU A 286 -14.34 -5.21 -5.53
C LEU A 286 -12.93 -4.76 -5.95
N PRO A 287 -12.78 -4.05 -7.09
CA PRO A 287 -11.47 -3.66 -7.60
C PRO A 287 -10.72 -2.75 -6.60
N PRO A 288 -9.36 -2.76 -6.59
CA PRO A 288 -8.55 -2.06 -5.59
C PRO A 288 -8.89 -0.59 -5.34
N ILE A 289 -9.40 0.13 -6.36
CA ILE A 289 -9.87 1.52 -6.27
C ILE A 289 -10.96 1.74 -5.20
N LEU A 290 -11.77 0.73 -4.88
CA LEU A 290 -12.79 0.83 -3.83
C LEU A 290 -12.20 0.86 -2.41
N SER A 291 -10.92 0.49 -2.25
CA SER A 291 -10.19 0.60 -0.97
C SER A 291 -9.53 1.97 -0.75
N THR A 292 -9.55 2.86 -1.73
CA THR A 292 -8.82 4.14 -1.66
C THR A 292 -9.38 5.07 -0.58
N GLY A 293 -8.53 5.46 0.36
CA GLY A 293 -8.88 6.39 1.43
C GLY A 293 -9.51 5.75 2.66
N MET A 294 -9.67 4.42 2.69
CA MET A 294 -10.17 3.70 3.86
C MET A 294 -9.31 3.92 5.11
N GLU A 295 -8.02 4.20 4.93
CA GLU A 295 -7.03 4.53 5.97
C GLU A 295 -7.51 5.63 6.92
N THR A 296 -8.37 6.54 6.46
CA THR A 296 -8.93 7.64 7.26
C THR A 296 -9.76 7.16 8.45
N TYR A 297 -10.29 5.92 8.41
CA TYR A 297 -11.14 5.33 9.45
C TYR A 297 -10.39 4.38 10.41
N PHE A 298 -9.05 4.35 10.39
CA PHE A 298 -8.25 3.48 11.24
C PHE A 298 -7.17 4.29 11.96
N ASP A 299 -6.83 3.90 13.17
CA ASP A 299 -5.61 4.37 13.85
C ASP A 299 -4.40 3.49 13.51
N SER A 300 -4.63 2.23 13.15
CA SER A 300 -3.60 1.32 12.64
C SER A 300 -4.17 0.36 11.59
N LEU A 301 -3.86 0.63 10.32
CA LEU A 301 -4.21 -0.23 9.18
C LEU A 301 -2.94 -0.67 8.45
N SER A 302 -2.71 -1.98 8.41
CA SER A 302 -1.75 -2.61 7.49
C SER A 302 -2.43 -2.94 6.17
N ARG A 303 -1.67 -2.92 5.06
CA ARG A 303 -2.16 -3.31 3.73
C ARG A 303 -1.29 -4.41 3.14
N GLY A 304 -1.95 -5.37 2.51
CA GLY A 304 -1.38 -6.31 1.55
C GLY A 304 -2.12 -6.23 0.22
N GLU A 305 -1.44 -6.63 -0.85
CA GLU A 305 -2.06 -6.85 -2.15
C GLU A 305 -1.51 -8.15 -2.74
N VAL A 306 -2.40 -8.92 -3.36
CA VAL A 306 -2.11 -10.23 -3.93
C VAL A 306 -2.56 -10.24 -5.39
N ASN A 307 -1.71 -10.78 -6.28
CA ASN A 307 -2.02 -10.87 -7.70
C ASN A 307 -2.98 -12.03 -7.97
N GLY A 308 -4.27 -11.76 -7.83
CA GLY A 308 -5.38 -12.70 -7.94
C GLY A 308 -6.74 -12.01 -7.94
N THR A 309 -7.80 -12.80 -8.11
CA THR A 309 -9.20 -12.35 -8.21
C THR A 309 -9.82 -12.12 -6.84
N HIS A 310 -11.15 -12.19 -6.71
CA HIS A 310 -11.82 -12.16 -5.41
C HIS A 310 -11.39 -13.29 -4.45
N TRP A 311 -10.93 -14.43 -5.00
CA TRP A 311 -10.62 -15.67 -4.29
C TRP A 311 -9.12 -15.83 -3.94
N VAL A 312 -8.40 -14.73 -3.66
CA VAL A 312 -6.94 -14.76 -3.39
C VAL A 312 -6.52 -15.73 -2.29
N MET A 313 -7.38 -15.99 -1.30
CA MET A 313 -7.11 -16.97 -0.22
C MET A 313 -7.05 -18.43 -0.67
N TRP A 314 -7.58 -18.73 -1.86
CA TRP A 314 -7.49 -20.04 -2.52
C TRP A 314 -6.47 -20.04 -3.66
N GLU A 315 -6.39 -18.96 -4.44
CA GLU A 315 -5.47 -18.83 -5.58
C GLU A 315 -4.00 -18.66 -5.16
N LYS A 316 -3.77 -18.02 -4.01
CA LYS A 316 -2.46 -17.60 -3.47
C LYS A 316 -2.41 -17.76 -1.94
N PRO A 317 -2.63 -18.98 -1.41
CA PRO A 317 -2.74 -19.19 0.02
C PRO A 317 -1.44 -18.87 0.76
N GLU A 318 -0.26 -19.10 0.17
CA GLU A 318 1.02 -18.74 0.80
C GLU A 318 1.20 -17.22 0.95
N ASP A 319 0.81 -16.42 -0.05
CA ASP A 319 0.94 -14.96 -0.02
C ASP A 319 0.02 -14.37 1.06
N VAL A 320 -1.24 -14.81 1.09
CA VAL A 320 -2.24 -14.42 2.10
C VAL A 320 -1.77 -14.82 3.51
N ASN A 321 -1.32 -16.07 3.69
CA ASN A 321 -0.77 -16.55 4.96
C ASN A 321 0.51 -15.77 5.36
N GLY A 322 1.31 -15.34 4.40
CA GLY A 322 2.46 -14.47 4.60
C GLY A 322 2.08 -13.11 5.18
N TYR A 323 1.12 -12.42 4.55
CA TYR A 323 0.61 -11.14 5.05
C TYR A 323 -0.01 -11.26 6.46
N VAL A 324 -0.92 -12.21 6.65
CA VAL A 324 -1.58 -12.45 7.96
C VAL A 324 -0.54 -12.82 9.03
N GLY A 325 0.42 -13.69 8.70
CA GLY A 325 1.47 -14.12 9.62
C GLY A 325 2.44 -13.02 10.02
N ASN A 326 2.84 -12.17 9.07
CA ASN A 326 3.71 -11.01 9.33
C ASN A 326 3.00 -9.99 10.22
N TRP A 327 1.74 -9.68 9.92
CA TRP A 327 0.91 -8.75 10.70
C TRP A 327 0.59 -9.26 12.12
N LEU A 328 0.28 -10.56 12.27
CA LEU A 328 0.15 -11.19 13.60
C LEU A 328 1.46 -11.14 14.38
N SER A 329 2.61 -11.24 13.70
CA SER A 329 3.93 -11.22 14.35
C SER A 329 4.35 -9.81 14.78
N SER A 330 4.10 -8.79 13.97
CA SER A 330 4.36 -7.39 14.34
C SER A 330 3.43 -6.93 15.48
N SER A 331 2.16 -7.33 15.43
CA SER A 331 1.17 -7.03 16.47
C SER A 331 1.46 -7.75 17.80
N ARG A 332 2.16 -8.91 17.79
CA ARG A 332 2.50 -9.68 19.00
C ARG A 332 3.39 -8.93 20.00
N SER A 333 4.07 -7.88 19.58
CA SER A 333 4.77 -6.93 20.46
C SER A 333 3.81 -6.20 21.43
N GLY A 334 2.52 -6.08 21.10
CA GLY A 334 1.47 -5.50 21.94
C GLY A 334 0.53 -6.52 22.60
N PHE A 335 0.57 -7.80 22.21
CA PHE A 335 -0.29 -8.87 22.79
C PHE A 335 0.22 -9.44 24.12
N ALA A 336 1.18 -8.79 24.79
CA ALA A 336 1.91 -9.31 25.94
C ALA A 336 1.15 -9.32 27.30
N VAL A 337 -0.18 -9.46 27.30
CA VAL A 337 -0.98 -9.88 28.47
C VAL A 337 -2.13 -10.80 28.02
N ILE A 338 -1.79 -12.03 27.61
CA ILE A 338 -2.76 -13.14 27.49
C ILE A 338 -2.30 -14.27 28.42
N GLY A 339 -2.49 -14.02 29.71
CA GLY A 339 -2.41 -15.01 30.77
C GLY A 339 -3.83 -15.32 31.24
N ASP A 340 -4.29 -16.55 30.98
CA ASP A 340 -5.58 -17.05 31.45
C ASP A 340 -5.58 -17.11 32.99
N MET A 341 -6.42 -16.29 33.62
CA MET A 341 -6.66 -16.28 35.07
C MET A 341 -8.05 -16.85 35.38
N SER A 342 -8.30 -18.11 34.99
CA SER A 342 -9.52 -18.82 35.39
C SER A 342 -9.35 -20.34 35.57
N ALA A 343 -8.41 -20.74 36.44
CA ALA A 343 -8.41 -22.08 37.03
C ALA A 343 -8.11 -21.97 38.54
N GLU A 344 -8.88 -22.69 39.36
CA GLU A 344 -8.90 -22.64 40.85
C GLU A 344 -9.41 -21.27 41.39
N GLU A 345 -10.64 -21.10 41.90
CA GLU A 345 -11.31 -21.88 42.94
C GLU A 345 -12.84 -21.97 42.70
N GLY A 346 -13.42 -23.14 42.97
CA GLY A 346 -14.87 -23.34 42.84
C GLY A 346 -15.65 -22.92 44.09
N LEU A 347 -16.56 -21.95 43.95
CA LEU A 347 -17.63 -21.69 44.90
C LEU A 347 -18.98 -21.68 44.16
N ALA A 348 -19.88 -22.58 44.58
CA ALA A 348 -21.18 -22.76 43.97
C ALA A 348 -22.08 -21.54 44.20
N TRP A 349 -22.88 -21.18 43.18
CA TRP A 349 -23.99 -20.25 43.33
C TRP A 349 -25.31 -20.96 43.02
N GLU A 350 -26.05 -21.30 44.08
CA GLU A 350 -27.41 -21.82 43.95
C GLU A 350 -28.38 -20.69 43.58
N SER A 351 -29.39 -21.04 42.78
CA SER A 351 -30.38 -20.11 42.26
C SER A 351 -31.48 -19.79 43.27
N HIS A 352 -31.61 -18.51 43.63
CA HIS A 352 -32.85 -17.95 44.16
C HIS A 352 -33.18 -16.65 43.42
N GLY A 353 -34.21 -16.69 42.58
CA GLY A 353 -34.84 -15.48 42.06
C GLY A 353 -36.05 -15.12 42.92
N LYS A 354 -36.40 -13.82 42.95
CA LYS A 354 -37.76 -13.35 42.66
C LYS A 354 -37.91 -11.82 42.72
N ASP A 355 -38.77 -11.35 41.80
CA ASP A 355 -39.71 -10.23 41.89
C ASP A 355 -39.18 -8.79 42.11
N ASN A 356 -39.36 -7.99 41.05
CA ASN A 356 -39.81 -6.59 40.99
C ASN A 356 -39.78 -5.73 42.27
N ASP A 357 -39.18 -4.53 42.19
CA ASP A 357 -39.90 -3.33 41.71
C ASP A 357 -38.93 -2.17 41.43
N ALA A 358 -39.40 -1.14 40.70
CA ALA A 358 -38.58 -0.03 40.20
C ALA A 358 -38.15 0.96 41.29
N TYR A 359 -36.95 1.56 41.13
CA TYR A 359 -36.69 2.94 41.59
C TYR A 359 -35.60 3.64 40.76
N ASP A 360 -35.84 4.92 40.53
CA ASP A 360 -34.93 5.95 40.01
C ASP A 360 -33.98 6.45 41.13
N TYR A 361 -32.72 6.79 40.82
CA TYR A 361 -31.94 7.93 41.40
C TYR A 361 -30.42 7.92 41.10
N GLU A 362 -29.85 9.13 41.18
CA GLU A 362 -28.47 9.58 40.95
C GLU A 362 -27.38 9.03 41.89
N ASN A 363 -26.13 8.97 41.39
CA ASN A 363 -24.83 9.37 41.99
C ASN A 363 -23.71 8.78 41.09
N GLN A 364 -22.77 9.49 40.44
CA GLN A 364 -21.88 10.63 40.78
C GLN A 364 -20.63 10.24 41.59
N TYR A 365 -19.45 10.73 41.14
CA TYR A 365 -18.06 10.40 41.56
C TYR A 365 -17.59 8.99 41.09
N ILE A 366 -16.39 8.73 40.54
CA ILE A 366 -15.03 9.32 40.53
C ILE A 366 -14.38 9.06 39.14
N ILE A 367 -13.53 9.85 38.47
CA ILE A 367 -13.02 11.25 38.55
C ILE A 367 -12.45 11.62 37.15
N GLU A 368 -12.47 12.90 36.75
CA GLU A 368 -11.63 13.46 35.67
C GLU A 368 -10.37 14.10 36.27
N ALA A 369 -9.15 13.67 35.89
CA ALA A 369 -7.90 14.36 36.29
C ALA A 369 -6.64 13.92 35.51
N TYR A 370 -6.47 14.29 34.22
CA TYR A 370 -5.11 14.35 33.64
C TYR A 370 -4.89 15.34 32.47
N TYR A 371 -5.80 16.28 32.22
CA TYR A 371 -5.60 17.38 31.27
C TYR A 371 -6.07 18.72 31.83
N HIS A 372 -5.28 19.30 32.74
CA HIS A 372 -5.11 20.76 32.93
C HIS A 372 -4.10 21.01 34.06
N CYS A 373 -2.80 21.11 33.73
CA CYS A 373 -1.80 21.58 34.69
C CYS A 373 -0.53 22.16 34.03
N THR A 374 -0.69 23.16 33.17
CA THR A 374 0.39 24.08 32.78
C THR A 374 -0.13 25.51 32.67
N ASN A 375 -0.18 26.23 33.80
CA ASN A 375 0.36 27.60 33.96
C ASN A 375 -0.04 28.22 35.31
N GLU A 376 0.77 29.22 35.72
CA GLU A 376 0.51 30.24 36.75
C GLU A 376 0.57 29.84 38.25
N PHE A 377 1.76 30.06 38.81
CA PHE A 377 1.95 30.70 40.14
C PHE A 377 1.32 32.13 40.13
N PRO A 378 0.95 32.76 41.27
CA PRO A 378 1.75 32.74 42.51
C PRO A 378 1.03 32.88 43.89
N GLU A 379 1.88 32.94 44.92
CA GLU A 379 1.75 33.65 46.22
C GLU A 379 1.10 33.01 47.47
N HIS A 380 1.88 33.12 48.56
CA HIS A 380 1.54 33.22 49.99
C HIS A 380 0.53 32.25 50.65
N ALA A 381 1.04 31.26 51.41
CA ALA A 381 1.21 31.42 52.87
C ALA A 381 1.90 30.18 53.49
N ALA A 382 2.73 30.39 54.51
CA ALA A 382 3.37 29.32 55.25
C ALA A 382 2.52 28.87 56.44
N LEU A 383 2.50 27.56 56.74
CA LEU A 383 2.42 27.07 58.10
C LEU A 383 2.99 25.64 58.22
N SER A 384 3.85 25.46 59.21
CA SER A 384 4.54 24.21 59.53
C SER A 384 3.64 23.21 60.26
N LEU A 385 3.90 21.92 60.06
CA LEU A 385 3.70 20.88 61.08
C LEU A 385 4.60 19.67 60.76
N HIS A 386 5.38 19.21 61.74
CA HIS A 386 6.26 18.04 61.61
C HIS A 386 5.49 16.71 61.74
N PRO A 387 5.98 15.61 61.13
CA PRO A 387 5.29 14.32 61.13
C PRO A 387 5.55 13.52 62.41
N THR A 388 4.57 12.70 62.81
CA THR A 388 4.77 11.60 63.78
C THR A 388 3.93 10.37 63.39
N SER A 389 4.42 9.17 63.79
CA SER A 389 3.77 7.85 63.69
C SER A 389 3.68 7.14 62.32
N ASP A 390 4.83 6.72 61.79
CA ASP A 390 5.28 5.32 61.97
C ASP A 390 4.25 4.18 61.71
N LYS A 391 3.47 4.26 60.61
CA LYS A 391 2.63 3.14 60.11
C LYS A 391 2.64 2.91 58.60
N SER A 392 3.33 3.73 57.81
CA SER A 392 3.38 3.61 56.35
C SER A 392 4.52 2.73 55.81
N GLU A 393 5.64 2.56 56.54
CA GLU A 393 6.77 1.73 56.07
C GLU A 393 6.50 0.22 56.16
N ALA A 394 5.72 -0.23 57.15
CA ALA A 394 5.45 -1.66 57.36
C ALA A 394 4.63 -2.29 56.22
N ILE A 395 3.74 -1.53 55.57
CA ILE A 395 2.90 -2.03 54.46
C ILE A 395 3.72 -2.13 53.17
N LEU A 396 4.60 -1.16 52.89
CA LEU A 396 5.50 -1.19 51.73
C LEU A 396 6.51 -2.34 51.81
N GLN A 397 7.06 -2.65 52.99
CA GLN A 397 7.97 -3.80 53.15
C GLN A 397 7.27 -5.15 52.93
N ILE A 398 6.01 -5.30 53.33
CA ILE A 398 5.25 -6.56 53.11
C ILE A 398 4.95 -6.76 51.62
N VAL A 399 4.55 -5.71 50.90
CA VAL A 399 4.27 -5.79 49.45
C VAL A 399 5.55 -6.10 48.65
N CYS A 400 6.68 -5.46 48.97
CA CYS A 400 7.96 -5.77 48.32
C CYS A 400 8.44 -7.21 48.62
N ALA A 401 8.30 -7.69 49.87
CA ALA A 401 8.73 -9.05 50.25
C ALA A 401 7.88 -10.18 49.63
N SER A 402 6.66 -9.90 49.19
CA SER A 402 5.82 -10.88 48.47
C SER A 402 6.19 -11.00 46.99
N ILE A 403 6.61 -9.91 46.33
CA ILE A 403 6.98 -9.91 44.91
C ILE A 403 8.31 -10.65 44.67
N GLU A 404 9.27 -10.57 45.59
CA GLU A 404 10.55 -11.30 45.49
C GLU A 404 10.43 -12.83 45.69
N ARG A 405 9.26 -13.35 46.10
CA ARG A 405 9.08 -14.79 46.42
C ARG A 405 8.50 -15.66 45.31
N ILE A 406 7.99 -15.08 44.21
CA ILE A 406 7.30 -15.84 43.15
C ILE A 406 8.26 -16.26 42.01
N LEU A 407 9.45 -15.66 41.92
CA LEU A 407 10.48 -16.01 40.93
C LEU A 407 11.61 -16.84 41.56
N CYS A 408 11.38 -18.15 41.71
CA CYS A 408 12.39 -19.12 42.17
C CYS A 408 12.52 -20.32 41.21
N PHE A 409 13.46 -20.21 40.27
CA PHE A 409 14.13 -21.36 39.62
C PHE A 409 15.63 -21.31 39.96
N PRO A 410 16.36 -22.43 39.90
CA PRO A 410 17.28 -22.80 40.98
C PRO A 410 18.63 -22.08 41.01
N VAL A 411 19.15 -21.98 42.24
CA VAL A 411 20.46 -21.43 42.60
C VAL A 411 21.60 -22.14 41.87
N VAL A 412 22.35 -21.38 41.07
CA VAL A 412 23.70 -21.74 40.60
C VAL A 412 24.73 -21.17 41.60
N PRO A 413 25.83 -21.88 41.93
CA PRO A 413 26.71 -21.45 43.02
C PRO A 413 27.43 -20.12 42.76
N LYS A 414 27.59 -19.34 43.84
CA LYS A 414 28.52 -18.20 43.88
C LYS A 414 29.95 -18.72 43.91
N ASP A 415 30.57 -18.85 42.74
CA ASP A 415 32.01 -18.67 42.53
C ASP A 415 32.32 -18.69 41.02
N ILE A 416 32.50 -17.51 40.43
CA ILE A 416 33.25 -17.29 39.18
C ILE A 416 33.52 -15.77 39.06
N THR A 417 34.59 -15.33 39.72
CA THR A 417 35.25 -14.05 39.41
C THR A 417 36.25 -14.28 38.28
N THR A 418 35.76 -14.74 37.12
CA THR A 418 36.54 -14.80 35.88
C THR A 418 35.81 -13.99 34.83
N MET A 419 36.55 -13.09 34.16
CA MET A 419 36.01 -12.27 33.08
C MET A 419 35.34 -13.16 32.05
N ALA A 420 34.04 -12.96 31.82
CA ALA A 420 33.39 -13.41 30.62
C ALA A 420 34.03 -12.63 29.46
N THR A 421 35.08 -13.19 28.87
CA THR A 421 35.69 -12.69 27.64
C THR A 421 34.65 -12.82 26.55
N SER A 422 33.93 -11.73 26.31
CA SER A 422 32.90 -11.65 25.27
C SER A 422 33.55 -11.99 23.93
N LYS A 423 33.30 -13.20 23.42
CA LYS A 423 33.46 -13.49 22.01
C LYS A 423 32.41 -12.68 21.27
N GLY A 424 32.74 -11.42 20.98
CA GLY A 424 31.95 -10.57 20.11
C GLY A 424 31.75 -11.27 18.78
N LEU A 425 30.56 -11.12 18.20
CA LEU A 425 30.29 -11.56 16.85
C LEU A 425 31.25 -10.83 15.89
N PRO A 426 31.79 -11.50 14.84
CA PRO A 426 32.46 -10.81 13.75
C PRO A 426 31.55 -9.72 13.18
N ARG A 427 32.10 -8.58 12.74
CA ARG A 427 31.31 -7.42 12.26
C ARG A 427 30.31 -7.85 11.18
N ASP A 428 30.75 -8.67 10.23
CA ASP A 428 29.94 -9.17 9.10
C ASP A 428 28.80 -10.10 9.56
N THR A 429 28.98 -10.82 10.66
CA THR A 429 27.93 -11.67 11.27
C THR A 429 26.95 -10.82 12.07
N PHE A 430 27.44 -9.83 12.81
CA PHE A 430 26.58 -8.93 13.59
C PHE A 430 25.71 -8.05 12.69
N ALA A 431 26.28 -7.50 11.60
CA ALA A 431 25.55 -6.74 10.58
C ALA A 431 24.43 -7.54 9.91
N LYS A 432 24.56 -8.87 9.80
CA LYS A 432 23.53 -9.75 9.22
C LYS A 432 22.46 -10.19 10.21
N LEU A 433 22.82 -10.38 11.48
CA LEU A 433 21.89 -10.84 12.52
C LEU A 433 21.08 -9.71 13.15
N SER A 434 21.63 -8.49 13.22
CA SER A 434 21.00 -7.35 13.89
C SER A 434 21.46 -6.03 13.22
N PRO A 435 21.00 -5.76 11.97
CA PRO A 435 21.49 -4.64 11.17
C PRO A 435 21.20 -3.26 11.81
N HIS A 436 20.04 -3.08 12.46
CA HIS A 436 19.68 -1.84 13.14
C HIS A 436 20.57 -1.57 14.38
N PRO A 437 20.72 -2.50 15.35
CA PRO A 437 21.71 -2.37 16.44
C PRO A 437 23.15 -2.22 15.96
N PHE A 438 23.53 -2.86 14.85
CA PHE A 438 24.86 -2.71 14.25
C PHE A 438 25.10 -1.27 13.77
N LEU A 439 24.18 -0.67 13.00
CA LEU A 439 24.32 0.71 12.54
C LEU A 439 24.33 1.69 13.72
N LEU A 440 23.43 1.50 14.69
CA LEU A 440 23.39 2.31 15.92
C LEU A 440 24.70 2.25 16.72
N ALA A 441 25.33 1.08 16.83
CA ALA A 441 26.61 0.90 17.53
C ALA A 441 27.80 1.59 16.83
N ASN A 442 27.78 1.70 15.49
CA ASN A 442 28.80 2.46 14.75
C ASN A 442 28.54 3.98 14.87
N LEU A 443 27.27 4.42 14.91
CA LEU A 443 26.86 5.82 15.09
C LEU A 443 26.98 6.32 16.55
N GLN A 444 27.05 5.42 17.53
CA GLN A 444 27.30 5.69 18.95
C GLN A 444 28.44 4.82 19.52
N PRO A 445 29.68 5.01 19.06
CA PRO A 445 30.79 4.23 19.57
C PRO A 445 31.12 4.63 21.01
N PRO A 446 31.53 3.68 21.88
CA PRO A 446 32.11 4.05 23.17
C PRO A 446 33.38 4.87 22.96
N ALA A 447 33.50 5.99 23.66
CA ALA A 447 34.59 6.96 23.50
C ALA A 447 35.97 6.29 23.66
N PRO A 448 37.01 6.68 22.88
CA PRO A 448 37.14 7.97 22.17
C PRO A 448 37.03 7.89 20.64
N ALA A 449 36.33 6.91 20.07
CA ALA A 449 36.18 6.82 18.61
C ALA A 449 35.16 7.84 18.05
N ASN A 450 35.40 8.34 16.83
CA ASN A 450 34.45 9.18 16.11
C ASN A 450 33.26 8.35 15.62
N ALA A 451 32.05 8.92 15.66
CA ALA A 451 30.86 8.29 15.10
C ALA A 451 31.03 8.07 13.59
N ALA A 452 30.87 6.82 13.15
CA ALA A 452 31.06 6.39 11.77
C ALA A 452 29.88 5.52 11.33
N ARG A 453 29.70 5.37 10.03
CA ARG A 453 28.68 4.49 9.44
C ARG A 453 29.16 3.04 9.40
N SER A 454 28.26 2.14 8.98
CA SER A 454 28.57 0.75 8.58
C SER A 454 29.87 0.64 7.77
N ASN A 455 29.99 1.53 6.78
CA ASN A 455 31.06 1.68 5.79
C ASN A 455 32.23 2.58 6.23
N GLY A 456 32.22 3.12 7.45
CA GLY A 456 33.29 3.98 7.99
C GLY A 456 33.22 5.47 7.65
N ARG A 457 32.30 5.90 6.77
CA ARG A 457 32.07 7.34 6.46
C ARG A 457 31.42 8.09 7.61
N ALA A 458 31.53 9.42 7.63
CA ALA A 458 30.72 10.27 8.49
C ALA A 458 29.23 10.32 8.03
N PRO A 459 28.27 10.65 8.91
CA PRO A 459 26.85 10.80 8.56
C PRO A 459 26.58 11.75 7.37
N ASN A 460 27.35 12.83 7.25
CA ASN A 460 27.23 13.86 6.22
C ASN A 460 28.19 13.70 5.03
N GLU A 461 28.85 12.54 4.89
CA GLU A 461 29.88 12.27 3.89
C GLU A 461 29.35 11.36 2.76
N ALA A 462 29.28 11.92 1.55
CA ALA A 462 28.83 11.22 0.35
C ALA A 462 30.00 10.59 -0.44
N ARG A 463 29.73 9.49 -1.17
CA ARG A 463 30.69 8.81 -2.04
C ARG A 463 31.14 9.73 -3.19
N ILE A 464 32.45 9.81 -3.42
CA ILE A 464 33.03 10.65 -4.50
C ILE A 464 32.50 10.16 -5.86
N PRO A 465 31.95 11.05 -6.71
CA PRO A 465 31.50 10.68 -8.04
C PRO A 465 32.67 10.67 -9.03
N ASN A 466 32.64 9.69 -9.93
CA ASN A 466 33.48 9.65 -11.13
C ASN A 466 32.53 9.62 -12.33
N VAL A 467 32.73 10.51 -13.29
CA VAL A 467 31.89 10.63 -14.50
C VAL A 467 32.79 10.50 -15.72
N ASN A 468 32.37 9.69 -16.69
CA ASN A 468 33.00 9.60 -18.01
C ASN A 468 31.90 9.84 -19.05
N THR A 469 31.99 10.94 -19.80
CA THR A 469 31.08 11.22 -20.94
C THR A 469 31.51 10.44 -22.19
N SER A 470 30.71 10.48 -23.25
CA SER A 470 31.04 9.95 -24.60
C SER A 470 31.46 8.46 -24.60
N SER A 471 30.94 7.67 -23.66
CA SER A 471 31.36 6.27 -23.43
C SER A 471 30.70 5.24 -24.37
N LEU A 472 29.64 5.60 -25.11
CA LEU A 472 28.95 4.75 -26.07
C LEU A 472 29.05 5.33 -27.49
N THR A 473 29.51 4.53 -28.45
CA THR A 473 29.80 4.98 -29.83
C THR A 473 28.57 5.11 -30.74
N HIS A 474 27.40 4.65 -30.30
CA HIS A 474 26.17 4.60 -31.10
C HIS A 474 25.03 5.46 -30.55
N ALA A 475 25.24 6.15 -29.42
CA ALA A 475 24.29 7.07 -28.82
C ALA A 475 24.56 8.52 -29.30
N ASN A 476 23.55 9.39 -29.25
CA ASN A 476 23.70 10.82 -29.52
C ASN A 476 24.46 11.57 -28.42
N GLY A 477 24.35 11.06 -27.19
CA GLY A 477 25.16 11.42 -26.03
C GLY A 477 25.17 10.26 -25.04
N SER A 478 26.20 10.15 -24.21
CA SER A 478 26.30 9.08 -23.23
C SER A 478 27.16 9.44 -22.04
N ALA A 479 26.89 8.80 -20.90
CA ALA A 479 27.74 8.91 -19.72
C ALA A 479 27.76 7.62 -18.90
N VAL A 480 28.89 7.36 -18.25
CA VAL A 480 29.02 6.36 -17.20
C VAL A 480 29.36 7.07 -15.90
N VAL A 481 28.49 6.93 -14.89
CA VAL A 481 28.66 7.53 -13.57
C VAL A 481 28.86 6.42 -12.54
N ARG A 482 29.91 6.55 -11.73
CA ARG A 482 30.22 5.65 -10.62
C ARG A 482 30.41 6.41 -9.32
N THR A 483 29.69 6.01 -8.28
CA THR A 483 29.84 6.50 -6.90
C THR A 483 30.00 5.31 -5.96
N GLY A 484 31.21 5.10 -5.44
CA GLY A 484 31.56 3.85 -4.75
C GLY A 484 31.34 2.65 -5.67
N ASP A 485 30.47 1.72 -5.26
CA ASP A 485 30.16 0.52 -6.04
C ASP A 485 28.86 0.58 -6.85
N THR A 486 28.06 1.65 -6.71
CA THR A 486 26.95 1.91 -7.64
C THR A 486 27.50 2.46 -8.96
N THR A 487 27.16 1.82 -10.08
CA THR A 487 27.60 2.21 -11.44
C THR A 487 26.41 2.20 -12.40
N VAL A 488 26.18 3.33 -13.06
CA VAL A 488 25.07 3.57 -14.00
C VAL A 488 25.63 4.02 -15.34
N ILE A 489 25.10 3.46 -16.43
CA ILE A 489 25.29 3.96 -17.80
C ILE A 489 24.02 4.70 -18.20
N CYS A 490 24.14 5.86 -18.82
CA CYS A 490 23.06 6.55 -19.50
C CYS A 490 23.41 6.73 -20.98
N GLY A 491 22.47 6.42 -21.87
CA GLY A 491 22.55 6.67 -23.30
C GLY A 491 21.35 7.49 -23.77
N VAL A 492 21.60 8.54 -24.56
CA VAL A 492 20.55 9.36 -25.17
C VAL A 492 20.47 9.04 -26.65
N ARG A 493 19.25 8.80 -27.15
CA ARG A 493 18.96 8.56 -28.56
C ARG A 493 17.90 9.57 -29.02
N ALA A 494 18.17 10.24 -30.14
CA ALA A 494 17.22 11.15 -30.76
C ALA A 494 16.48 10.46 -31.93
N GLU A 495 15.15 10.47 -31.90
CA GLU A 495 14.28 10.00 -32.98
C GLU A 495 13.32 11.13 -33.40
N THR A 496 12.74 11.06 -34.61
CA THR A 496 11.90 12.15 -35.16
C THR A 496 10.42 11.80 -35.11
N LEU A 497 9.60 12.66 -34.52
CA LEU A 497 8.13 12.57 -34.48
C LEU A 497 7.52 13.66 -35.38
N LEU A 498 6.57 13.31 -36.25
CA LEU A 498 5.91 14.28 -37.13
C LEU A 498 4.85 15.08 -36.34
N ALA A 499 4.72 16.37 -36.64
CA ALA A 499 3.71 17.22 -36.00
C ALA A 499 2.27 16.78 -36.34
N SER A 500 2.07 16.07 -37.47
CA SER A 500 0.81 15.42 -37.84
C SER A 500 0.38 14.30 -36.89
N ASP A 501 1.35 13.65 -36.25
CA ASP A 501 1.14 12.42 -35.48
C ASP A 501 0.92 12.72 -33.99
N ILE A 502 1.07 14.00 -33.59
CA ILE A 502 0.85 14.50 -32.24
C ILE A 502 -0.65 14.77 -32.01
N PRO A 503 -1.32 14.06 -31.09
CA PRO A 503 -2.72 14.32 -30.77
C PRO A 503 -2.90 15.73 -30.18
N ASN A 504 -3.87 16.49 -30.70
CA ASN A 504 -4.15 17.88 -30.29
C ASN A 504 -2.98 18.86 -30.50
N PHE A 505 -2.14 18.65 -31.52
CA PHE A 505 -1.07 19.57 -31.90
C PHE A 505 -1.54 21.04 -31.99
N ARG A 506 -0.89 21.93 -31.22
CA ARG A 506 -1.12 23.37 -31.25
C ARG A 506 -0.08 24.03 -32.12
N THR A 507 -0.54 24.81 -33.10
CA THR A 507 0.34 25.63 -33.96
C THR A 507 1.06 26.69 -33.13
N ALA A 508 2.33 26.98 -33.45
CA ALA A 508 3.18 27.87 -32.66
C ALA A 508 2.59 29.28 -32.39
N ALA A 509 1.72 29.78 -33.26
CA ALA A 509 1.01 31.05 -33.09
C ALA A 509 -0.08 31.06 -31.99
N ASN A 510 -0.42 29.91 -31.39
CA ASN A 510 -1.41 29.76 -30.32
C ASN A 510 -0.78 29.25 -29.00
N LEU A 511 0.55 29.36 -28.84
CA LEU A 511 1.26 28.93 -27.62
C LEU A 511 1.45 30.05 -26.58
N ASP A 512 1.11 31.29 -26.90
CA ASP A 512 1.17 32.44 -25.98
C ASP A 512 -0.01 32.41 -24.99
N ASP A 513 0.10 31.55 -23.98
CA ASP A 513 -0.71 31.63 -22.75
C ASP A 513 -0.36 32.93 -21.98
N GLU A 514 -1.30 33.51 -21.22
CA GLU A 514 -1.18 34.88 -20.62
C GLU A 514 0.03 35.10 -19.68
N ASN A 515 0.81 34.04 -19.39
CA ASN A 515 1.99 34.06 -18.53
C ASN A 515 3.33 33.72 -19.23
N GLY A 516 3.35 33.55 -20.56
CA GLY A 516 4.59 33.57 -21.36
C GLY A 516 5.68 32.55 -20.95
N LYS A 517 5.31 31.30 -20.63
CA LYS A 517 6.27 30.22 -20.34
C LYS A 517 6.20 29.11 -21.39
N PRO A 518 7.25 28.88 -22.21
CA PRO A 518 7.24 27.87 -23.28
C PRO A 518 7.35 26.41 -22.79
N SER A 519 7.26 26.15 -21.47
CA SER A 519 7.69 24.88 -20.88
C SER A 519 6.65 23.76 -20.81
N SER A 520 5.40 23.97 -21.24
CA SER A 520 4.40 22.88 -21.24
C SER A 520 4.62 21.90 -22.39
N GLU A 521 5.08 22.39 -23.55
CA GLU A 521 5.21 21.65 -24.81
C GLU A 521 5.97 20.32 -24.68
N LEU A 522 7.11 20.32 -23.97
CA LEU A 522 7.93 19.12 -23.74
C LEU A 522 7.17 18.00 -23.04
N LYS A 523 6.24 18.36 -22.15
CA LYS A 523 5.42 17.44 -21.36
C LYS A 523 4.11 17.10 -22.07
N ASP A 524 3.50 18.08 -22.72
CA ASP A 524 2.23 17.90 -23.46
C ASP A 524 2.41 16.98 -24.68
N TYR A 525 3.63 16.93 -25.25
CA TYR A 525 3.98 16.08 -26.41
C TYR A 525 4.97 14.94 -26.05
N ASP A 526 5.26 14.69 -24.76
CA ASP A 526 6.17 13.63 -24.26
C ASP A 526 7.52 13.52 -25.01
N LEU A 527 8.17 14.67 -25.26
CA LEU A 527 9.41 14.73 -26.06
C LEU A 527 10.66 14.21 -25.33
N LEU A 528 10.57 13.96 -24.02
CA LEU A 528 11.65 13.42 -23.19
C LEU A 528 11.19 12.12 -22.52
N VAL A 529 11.72 10.97 -22.95
CA VAL A 529 11.26 9.65 -22.52
C VAL A 529 12.37 8.94 -21.73
N PRO A 530 12.38 9.02 -20.38
CA PRO A 530 13.34 8.32 -19.55
C PRO A 530 12.92 6.87 -19.28
N ASN A 531 13.82 5.94 -19.60
CA ASN A 531 13.64 4.51 -19.39
C ASN A 531 14.71 4.00 -18.40
N ILE A 532 14.31 3.34 -17.32
CA ILE A 532 15.24 2.84 -16.28
C ILE A 532 15.22 1.32 -16.24
N GLU A 533 16.35 0.71 -16.61
CA GLU A 533 16.58 -0.72 -16.54
C GLU A 533 17.55 -1.07 -15.40
N LEU A 534 17.10 -1.98 -14.52
CA LEU A 534 17.91 -2.56 -13.46
C LEU A 534 18.45 -3.89 -13.96
N ALA A 535 19.73 -3.91 -14.36
CA ALA A 535 20.30 -5.06 -15.06
C ALA A 535 20.25 -6.35 -14.22
N THR A 536 20.09 -7.48 -14.89
CA THR A 536 20.09 -8.79 -14.25
C THR A 536 21.43 -9.04 -13.55
N GLY A 537 21.41 -9.18 -12.23
CA GLY A 537 22.62 -9.32 -11.41
C GLY A 537 23.27 -8.01 -10.92
N CYS A 538 22.71 -6.82 -11.19
CA CYS A 538 23.21 -5.56 -10.58
C CYS A 538 23.03 -5.53 -9.05
N ALA A 539 22.09 -6.32 -8.53
CA ALA A 539 21.99 -6.74 -7.14
C ALA A 539 21.40 -8.16 -7.06
N PRO A 540 21.61 -8.91 -5.96
CA PRO A 540 21.10 -10.29 -5.82
C PRO A 540 19.57 -10.44 -5.93
N GLN A 541 18.82 -9.35 -5.74
CA GLN A 541 17.36 -9.31 -5.82
C GLN A 541 16.80 -9.17 -7.26
N PHE A 542 17.62 -8.82 -8.25
CA PHE A 542 17.16 -8.61 -9.64
C PHE A 542 17.47 -9.83 -10.51
N LEU A 543 16.49 -10.74 -10.57
CA LEU A 543 16.54 -11.98 -11.34
C LEU A 543 16.16 -11.74 -12.82
N PRO A 544 16.75 -12.51 -13.76
CA PRO A 544 16.41 -12.42 -15.18
C PRO A 544 14.97 -12.90 -15.47
N GLY A 545 14.30 -12.20 -16.40
CA GLY A 545 12.96 -12.57 -16.90
C GLY A 545 11.78 -12.12 -16.03
N VAL A 546 12.03 -11.35 -14.97
CA VAL A 546 10.98 -10.74 -14.11
C VAL A 546 10.53 -9.40 -14.72
N PRO A 547 9.23 -9.02 -14.66
CA PRO A 547 8.78 -7.70 -15.11
C PRO A 547 9.45 -6.54 -14.33
N PRO A 548 9.41 -5.29 -14.87
CA PRO A 548 10.05 -4.13 -14.25
C PRO A 548 9.62 -3.93 -12.80
N THR A 549 10.57 -3.96 -11.87
CA THR A 549 10.27 -3.85 -10.44
C THR A 549 9.66 -2.49 -10.08
N THR A 550 8.87 -2.45 -8.99
CA THR A 550 8.28 -1.21 -8.46
C THR A 550 9.32 -0.10 -8.24
N LEU A 551 10.56 -0.47 -7.85
CA LEU A 551 11.67 0.48 -7.72
C LEU A 551 12.03 1.12 -9.07
N ALA A 552 12.17 0.34 -10.14
CA ALA A 552 12.48 0.85 -11.48
C ALA A 552 11.38 1.79 -11.99
N GLN A 553 10.11 1.40 -11.81
CA GLN A 553 8.94 2.21 -12.19
C GLN A 553 8.88 3.54 -11.39
N THR A 554 9.10 3.46 -10.07
CA THR A 554 9.10 4.65 -9.19
C THR A 554 10.25 5.60 -9.53
N LEU A 555 11.44 5.07 -9.80
CA LEU A 555 12.59 5.87 -10.22
C LEU A 555 12.35 6.54 -11.57
N SER A 556 11.80 5.82 -12.57
CA SER A 556 11.46 6.38 -13.87
C SER A 556 10.44 7.53 -13.73
N THR A 557 9.40 7.35 -12.92
CA THR A 557 8.40 8.38 -12.64
C THR A 557 8.99 9.60 -11.91
N ARG A 558 9.87 9.39 -10.93
CA ARG A 558 10.60 10.48 -10.22
C ARG A 558 11.50 11.25 -11.19
N VAL A 559 12.22 10.56 -12.07
CA VAL A 559 13.11 11.16 -13.09
C VAL A 559 12.33 11.94 -14.14
N TYR A 560 11.27 11.36 -14.71
CA TYR A 560 10.37 12.04 -15.65
C TYR A 560 9.80 13.33 -15.04
N SER A 561 9.30 13.24 -13.80
CA SER A 561 8.78 14.41 -13.08
C SER A 561 9.85 15.49 -12.87
N LEU A 562 11.12 15.12 -12.65
CA LEU A 562 12.22 16.08 -12.49
C LEU A 562 12.71 16.67 -13.82
N LEU A 563 12.74 15.90 -14.91
CA LEU A 563 13.04 16.40 -16.26
C LEU A 563 12.07 17.54 -16.65
N HIS A 564 10.76 17.29 -16.54
CA HIS A 564 9.75 18.27 -16.94
C HIS A 564 9.54 19.43 -15.94
N SER A 565 9.95 19.28 -14.67
CA SER A 565 9.86 20.39 -13.69
C SER A 565 11.11 21.26 -13.60
N SER A 566 12.27 20.74 -14.03
CA SER A 566 13.53 21.51 -14.05
C SER A 566 13.69 22.42 -15.28
N ASN A 567 12.92 22.21 -16.35
CA ASN A 567 13.04 22.92 -17.64
C ASN A 567 14.48 22.91 -18.19
N LEU A 568 15.16 21.78 -18.03
CA LEU A 568 16.59 21.64 -18.35
C LEU A 568 16.90 21.76 -19.85
N VAL A 569 15.97 21.34 -20.71
CA VAL A 569 16.12 21.35 -22.19
C VAL A 569 15.22 22.42 -22.79
N ASP A 570 15.73 23.19 -23.75
CA ASP A 570 14.93 24.16 -24.50
C ASP A 570 14.07 23.44 -25.58
N PRO A 571 12.73 23.64 -25.61
CA PRO A 571 11.88 23.12 -26.70
C PRO A 571 12.34 23.53 -28.11
N GLU A 572 12.93 24.73 -28.27
CA GLU A 572 13.38 25.23 -29.58
C GLU A 572 14.50 24.37 -30.19
N ASP A 573 15.32 23.73 -29.36
CA ASP A 573 16.38 22.83 -29.83
C ASP A 573 15.85 21.50 -30.39
N LEU A 574 14.61 21.15 -30.06
CA LEU A 574 13.95 19.93 -30.53
C LEU A 574 13.03 20.17 -31.75
N ARG A 575 12.71 21.41 -32.09
CA ARG A 575 11.81 21.73 -33.23
C ARG A 575 12.51 21.63 -34.59
N ILE A 576 11.84 20.97 -35.54
CA ILE A 576 12.30 20.83 -36.93
C ILE A 576 11.45 21.73 -37.82
N TRP A 577 12.08 22.81 -38.27
CA TRP A 577 11.45 23.88 -39.04
C TRP A 577 11.47 23.61 -40.55
N TYR A 578 10.39 24.01 -41.22
CA TYR A 578 10.32 24.16 -42.67
C TYR A 578 9.94 25.60 -43.02
N THR A 579 10.69 26.22 -43.91
CA THR A 579 10.37 27.53 -44.48
C THR A 579 9.66 27.32 -45.80
N ARG A 580 8.37 27.66 -45.90
CA ARG A 580 7.65 27.57 -47.17
C ARG A 580 8.16 28.66 -48.12
N PRO A 581 8.50 28.36 -49.39
CA PRO A 581 8.80 29.41 -50.37
C PRO A 581 7.59 30.34 -50.54
N ALA A 582 7.81 31.65 -50.52
CA ALA A 582 6.75 32.61 -50.80
C ALA A 582 6.21 32.42 -52.23
N GLU A 583 4.89 32.31 -52.38
CA GLU A 583 4.25 32.22 -53.69
C GLU A 583 4.49 33.53 -54.46
N LYS A 584 5.13 33.45 -55.63
CA LYS A 584 5.12 34.56 -56.58
C LYS A 584 3.70 34.70 -57.11
N ALA A 585 3.04 35.79 -56.78
CA ALA A 585 1.73 36.10 -57.32
C ALA A 585 1.79 36.17 -58.86
N GLU A 586 1.17 35.22 -59.54
CA GLU A 586 0.97 35.27 -60.98
C GLU A 586 -0.11 36.31 -61.29
N MET A 587 0.29 37.48 -61.79
CA MET A 587 -0.64 38.47 -62.34
C MET A 587 -1.02 38.08 -63.78
N GLU A 588 -2.28 37.72 -63.99
CA GLU A 588 -2.92 37.82 -65.30
C GLU A 588 -3.51 39.24 -65.48
N GLY A 589 -3.27 39.87 -66.64
CA GLY A 589 -4.22 40.83 -67.21
C GLY A 589 -3.82 42.31 -67.38
N ASP A 590 -3.21 42.58 -68.54
CA ASP A 590 -3.66 43.59 -69.53
C ASP A 590 -3.25 45.08 -69.44
N ASP A 591 -2.88 45.60 -70.64
CA ASP A 591 -2.74 46.98 -71.15
C ASP A 591 -2.11 48.15 -70.32
N GLY A 592 -1.11 48.83 -70.92
CA GLY A 592 -0.86 50.27 -70.64
C GLY A 592 0.58 50.81 -70.74
N ASP A 593 0.89 51.46 -71.86
CA ASP A 593 1.99 52.41 -72.16
C ASP A 593 2.91 53.00 -71.04
N ASP A 594 4.22 53.01 -71.36
CA ASP A 594 5.20 54.10 -71.20
C ASP A 594 5.69 54.63 -69.82
N LYS A 595 7.01 54.44 -69.61
CA LYS A 595 8.03 55.31 -68.94
C LYS A 595 8.36 55.21 -67.41
N MET A 596 9.67 54.96 -67.23
CA MET A 596 10.65 55.59 -66.32
C MET A 596 10.58 55.33 -64.80
N ASP A 597 11.65 54.67 -64.35
CA ASP A 597 12.51 54.96 -63.19
C ASP A 597 11.86 55.39 -61.86
N GLU A 598 12.05 54.58 -60.81
CA GLU A 598 13.06 54.86 -59.78
C GLU A 598 13.36 53.59 -58.93
N ASP A 599 14.57 53.52 -58.37
CA ASP A 599 15.01 52.42 -57.49
C ASP A 599 14.37 52.55 -56.10
N GLU A 600 13.75 51.48 -55.56
CA GLU A 600 13.50 51.36 -54.11
C GLU A 600 13.48 49.88 -53.66
N ASP A 601 14.41 49.56 -52.76
CA ASP A 601 14.62 48.37 -51.91
C ASP A 601 13.76 47.10 -52.10
N GLU A 602 14.36 46.03 -52.66
CA GLU A 602 13.86 44.66 -52.54
C GLU A 602 14.00 44.13 -51.09
N GLU A 603 13.04 44.45 -50.21
CA GLU A 603 12.84 43.69 -48.98
C GLU A 603 12.48 42.24 -49.32
N LYS A 604 13.43 41.32 -49.07
CA LYS A 604 13.18 39.88 -49.15
C LYS A 604 12.18 39.48 -48.07
N SER A 605 10.91 39.29 -48.46
CA SER A 605 9.91 38.65 -47.61
C SER A 605 10.38 37.23 -47.24
N GLU A 606 10.81 37.04 -45.99
CA GLU A 606 11.11 35.71 -45.47
C GLU A 606 9.82 34.88 -45.43
N GLY A 607 9.86 33.69 -46.04
CA GLY A 607 8.70 32.80 -46.10
C GLY A 607 8.28 32.29 -44.71
N GLU A 608 7.00 31.95 -44.57
CA GLU A 608 6.42 31.47 -43.32
C GLU A 608 7.17 30.21 -42.81
N ARG A 609 7.63 30.26 -41.56
CA ARG A 609 8.30 29.15 -40.88
C ARG A 609 7.29 28.34 -40.10
N VAL A 610 7.15 27.07 -40.45
CA VAL A 610 6.23 26.12 -39.81
C VAL A 610 7.03 24.99 -39.17
N VAL A 611 6.66 24.57 -37.96
CA VAL A 611 7.21 23.37 -37.32
C VAL A 611 6.54 22.14 -37.95
N MET A 612 7.32 21.25 -38.55
CA MET A 612 6.81 20.05 -39.23
C MET A 612 7.06 18.76 -38.44
N ALA A 613 8.06 18.76 -37.55
CA ALA A 613 8.43 17.61 -36.74
C ALA A 613 9.19 18.06 -35.46
N TYR A 614 9.34 17.12 -34.54
CA TYR A 614 10.07 17.27 -33.28
C TYR A 614 11.10 16.15 -33.13
N TRP A 615 12.18 16.44 -32.40
CA TRP A 615 13.08 15.44 -31.85
C TRP A 615 12.53 14.93 -30.53
N VAL A 616 12.35 13.61 -30.42
CA VAL A 616 12.07 12.89 -29.17
C VAL A 616 13.39 12.32 -28.66
N LEU A 617 13.72 12.61 -27.40
CA LEU A 617 14.91 12.08 -26.74
C LEU A 617 14.54 10.90 -25.84
N TYR A 618 14.90 9.70 -26.28
CA TYR A 618 14.88 8.50 -25.44
C TYR A 618 16.14 8.47 -24.59
N ILE A 619 15.96 8.38 -23.26
CA ILE A 619 17.03 8.44 -22.27
C ILE A 619 17.07 7.08 -21.56
N ASP A 620 17.86 6.15 -22.09
CA ASP A 620 18.03 4.79 -21.57
C ASP A 620 19.06 4.78 -20.44
N ILE A 621 18.64 4.42 -19.23
CA ILE A 621 19.43 4.42 -18.00
C ILE A 621 19.58 2.98 -17.49
N PHE A 622 20.80 2.46 -17.47
CA PHE A 622 21.11 1.05 -17.19
C PHE A 622 22.03 0.92 -15.97
N PHE A 623 21.54 0.27 -14.92
CA PHE A 623 22.32 0.02 -13.70
C PHE A 623 23.18 -1.25 -13.83
N ILE A 624 24.50 -1.12 -13.89
CA ILE A 624 25.43 -2.28 -13.89
C ILE A 624 25.56 -2.89 -12.49
N SER A 625 25.65 -2.02 -11.47
CA SER A 625 25.85 -2.39 -10.08
C SER A 625 25.08 -1.40 -9.22
N PHE A 626 24.36 -1.89 -8.23
CA PHE A 626 23.43 -1.11 -7.41
C PHE A 626 23.76 -1.25 -5.91
N ASP A 627 24.38 -0.24 -5.31
CA ASP A 627 24.74 -0.20 -3.88
C ASP A 627 24.10 1.00 -3.16
N GLY A 628 22.80 1.20 -3.38
CA GLY A 628 22.04 2.30 -2.78
C GLY A 628 22.31 3.68 -3.40
N ASN A 629 21.43 4.62 -3.02
CA ASN A 629 21.19 5.94 -3.59
C ASN A 629 20.95 5.95 -5.11
N PRO A 630 19.98 5.18 -5.63
CA PRO A 630 19.79 5.04 -7.08
C PRO A 630 19.38 6.35 -7.76
N PHE A 631 18.59 7.19 -7.09
CA PHE A 631 18.00 8.38 -7.69
C PHE A 631 19.04 9.45 -8.04
N ASP A 632 19.91 9.82 -7.10
CA ASP A 632 20.95 10.84 -7.33
C ASP A 632 21.88 10.46 -8.48
N ILE A 633 22.20 9.16 -8.60
CA ILE A 633 23.18 8.63 -9.55
C ILE A 633 22.57 8.48 -10.94
N ALA A 634 21.33 8.00 -11.04
CA ALA A 634 20.57 8.02 -12.29
C ALA A 634 20.44 9.45 -12.80
N TRP A 635 20.04 10.39 -11.94
CA TRP A 635 19.92 11.80 -12.30
C TRP A 635 21.26 12.39 -12.77
N ALA A 636 22.35 12.18 -12.03
CA ALA A 636 23.68 12.62 -12.45
C ALA A 636 24.13 12.01 -13.79
N ALA A 637 23.79 10.75 -14.08
CA ALA A 637 24.10 10.12 -15.36
C ALA A 637 23.32 10.74 -16.53
N ILE A 638 22.05 11.11 -16.31
CA ILE A 638 21.21 11.79 -17.29
C ILE A 638 21.78 13.18 -17.61
N LEU A 639 22.14 13.98 -16.61
CA LEU A 639 22.74 15.31 -16.83
C LEU A 639 24.04 15.23 -17.63
N ALA A 640 24.91 14.27 -17.27
CA ALA A 640 26.17 14.05 -17.97
C ALA A 640 25.94 13.61 -19.43
N ALA A 641 24.97 12.73 -19.69
CA ALA A 641 24.66 12.26 -21.03
C ALA A 641 23.94 13.32 -21.88
N LEU A 642 23.02 14.11 -21.31
CA LEU A 642 22.37 15.23 -21.98
C LEU A 642 23.37 16.33 -22.35
N ARG A 643 24.36 16.62 -21.49
CA ARG A 643 25.43 17.60 -21.79
C ARG A 643 26.39 17.13 -22.88
N ASP A 644 26.54 15.81 -23.04
CA ASP A 644 27.28 15.15 -24.12
C ASP A 644 26.42 14.99 -25.40
N THR A 645 25.11 15.28 -25.36
CA THR A 645 24.19 14.99 -26.46
C THR A 645 24.35 15.97 -27.62
N THR A 646 24.57 15.40 -28.80
CA THR A 646 24.59 16.12 -30.08
C THR A 646 23.51 15.57 -31.02
N ILE A 647 22.69 16.48 -31.55
CA ILE A 647 21.55 16.17 -32.42
C ILE A 647 21.97 16.43 -33.89
N PRO A 648 21.73 15.48 -34.82
CA PRO A 648 21.98 15.69 -36.25
C PRO A 648 21.13 16.84 -36.82
N ILE A 649 21.61 17.53 -37.85
CA ILE A 649 20.78 18.55 -38.52
C ILE A 649 19.68 17.86 -39.32
N ALA A 650 18.43 18.03 -38.90
CA ALA A 650 17.25 17.60 -39.62
C ALA A 650 16.70 18.72 -40.52
N ARG A 651 16.26 18.35 -41.73
CA ARG A 651 15.46 19.22 -42.61
C ARG A 651 14.21 18.49 -43.06
N TRP A 652 13.10 19.22 -43.23
CA TRP A 652 11.91 18.69 -43.90
C TRP A 652 12.17 18.57 -45.41
N ASP A 653 11.75 17.46 -46.01
CA ASP A 653 11.80 17.24 -47.46
C ASP A 653 10.36 17.17 -47.99
N ALA A 654 9.90 18.27 -48.59
CA ALA A 654 8.51 18.45 -49.00
C ALA A 654 8.07 17.50 -50.13
N ASP A 655 9.00 17.06 -50.99
CA ASP A 655 8.71 16.11 -52.07
C ASP A 655 8.47 14.68 -51.56
N ARG A 656 8.84 14.40 -50.31
CA ARG A 656 8.82 13.06 -49.70
C ARG A 656 8.01 12.97 -48.41
N GLU A 657 7.49 14.09 -47.92
CA GLU A 657 6.79 14.23 -46.64
C GLU A 657 7.54 13.57 -45.46
N MET A 658 8.88 13.71 -45.44
CA MET A 658 9.75 13.08 -44.45
C MET A 658 10.87 14.01 -43.97
N VAL A 659 11.31 13.77 -42.74
CA VAL A 659 12.52 14.39 -42.20
C VAL A 659 13.77 13.70 -42.76
N VAL A 660 14.72 14.48 -43.28
CA VAL A 660 16.03 14.01 -43.75
C VAL A 660 17.11 14.55 -42.81
N CYS A 661 17.82 13.64 -42.15
CA CYS A 661 18.90 13.97 -41.20
C CYS A 661 20.28 13.94 -41.88
N SER A 662 21.05 15.02 -41.75
CA SER A 662 22.47 15.07 -42.10
C SER A 662 23.34 14.80 -40.87
N ARG A 663 24.43 14.04 -41.08
CA ARG A 663 25.49 13.84 -40.07
C ARG A 663 26.57 14.93 -40.10
N GLU A 664 26.46 15.88 -41.03
CA GLU A 664 27.40 16.99 -41.16
C GLU A 664 27.06 18.08 -40.14
N SER A 665 28.05 18.47 -39.32
CA SER A 665 27.94 19.52 -38.28
C SER A 665 26.77 19.34 -37.29
N PRO A 666 26.75 18.28 -36.46
CA PRO A 666 25.70 18.09 -35.45
C PRO A 666 25.67 19.23 -34.42
N LYS A 667 24.47 19.59 -33.96
CA LYS A 667 24.23 20.68 -33.00
C LYS A 667 24.27 20.11 -31.56
N PRO A 668 25.06 20.68 -30.63
CA PRO A 668 24.98 20.31 -29.22
C PRO A 668 23.67 20.83 -28.60
N LEU A 669 23.13 20.09 -27.63
CA LEU A 669 21.91 20.47 -26.92
C LEU A 669 22.18 21.62 -25.93
N THR A 670 21.32 22.65 -25.94
CA THR A 670 21.39 23.77 -24.99
C THR A 670 20.71 23.36 -23.69
N LEU A 671 21.45 23.39 -22.57
CA LEU A 671 20.92 23.05 -21.25
C LEU A 671 20.84 24.28 -20.34
N HIS A 672 19.71 24.44 -19.65
CA HIS A 672 19.49 25.50 -18.67
C HIS A 672 19.81 25.02 -17.25
N GLY A 673 20.91 25.55 -16.72
CA GLY A 673 21.33 25.29 -15.35
C GLY A 673 22.05 23.95 -15.14
N PHE A 674 22.26 23.59 -13.88
CA PHE A 674 22.94 22.36 -13.48
C PHE A 674 22.32 21.76 -12.20
N PRO A 675 21.09 21.23 -12.28
CA PRO A 675 20.35 20.74 -11.11
C PRO A 675 20.96 19.43 -10.57
N ILE A 676 21.55 19.43 -9.38
CA ILE A 676 22.07 18.21 -8.73
C ILE A 676 21.13 17.75 -7.62
N ALA A 677 20.73 16.48 -7.68
CA ALA A 677 20.02 15.79 -6.61
C ALA A 677 20.99 15.35 -5.52
N CYS A 678 20.56 15.53 -4.26
CA CYS A 678 21.23 15.01 -3.08
C CYS A 678 20.17 14.36 -2.19
N THR A 679 20.35 13.07 -1.89
CA THR A 679 19.45 12.26 -1.08
C THR A 679 20.08 11.88 0.27
N ALA A 680 19.27 11.86 1.32
CA ALA A 680 19.66 11.38 2.65
C ALA A 680 18.55 10.55 3.30
N GLY A 681 18.95 9.43 3.92
CA GLY A 681 18.10 8.64 4.80
C GLY A 681 18.06 9.24 6.21
N VAL A 682 16.92 9.11 6.90
CA VAL A 682 16.80 9.47 8.32
C VAL A 682 16.74 8.20 9.17
N PHE A 683 17.76 8.01 10.02
CA PHE A 683 17.87 6.86 10.91
C PHE A 683 17.48 7.25 12.35
N THR A 684 16.58 6.49 12.98
CA THR A 684 16.10 6.73 14.35
C THR A 684 16.72 5.77 15.36
N GLY A 685 17.23 6.29 16.48
CA GLY A 685 17.97 5.51 17.48
C GLY A 685 17.15 4.60 18.41
N LYS A 686 15.89 4.32 18.07
CA LYS A 686 15.03 3.37 18.79
C LYS A 686 14.46 2.36 17.80
N GLU A 687 14.52 1.10 18.19
CA GLU A 687 13.96 -0.07 17.48
C GLU A 687 12.44 -0.24 17.75
N THR A 688 11.81 0.78 18.37
CA THR A 688 10.39 0.79 18.78
C THR A 688 9.67 1.91 18.07
N THR A 689 8.54 1.56 17.43
CA THR A 689 7.65 2.46 16.69
C THR A 689 6.88 3.46 17.56
N ASP A 690 7.02 3.38 18.89
CA ASP A 690 6.59 4.41 19.83
C ASP A 690 7.38 5.71 19.61
N ARG A 691 6.72 6.68 18.97
CA ARG A 691 7.23 8.06 18.86
C ARG A 691 7.21 8.75 20.22
N PRO A 692 8.36 9.26 20.68
CA PRO A 692 8.39 10.55 21.35
C PRO A 692 9.12 11.58 20.48
N ALA A 693 8.69 12.84 20.56
CA ALA A 693 9.33 14.00 19.92
C ALA A 693 10.70 14.37 20.56
N ALA A 694 11.44 13.38 21.06
CA ALA A 694 12.69 13.49 21.81
C ALA A 694 13.69 12.34 21.54
N GLY A 695 13.47 11.53 20.49
CA GLY A 695 14.43 10.52 20.05
C GLY A 695 15.61 11.14 19.30
N LYS A 696 16.83 10.64 19.52
CA LYS A 696 18.00 11.03 18.72
C LYS A 696 17.90 10.39 17.32
N PHE A 697 17.97 11.21 16.29
CA PHE A 697 17.99 10.81 14.89
C PHE A 697 19.32 11.22 14.24
N TRP A 698 19.66 10.58 13.12
CA TRP A 698 20.81 10.92 12.28
C TRP A 698 20.36 11.05 10.83
N THR A 699 20.89 12.04 10.14
CA THR A 699 20.73 12.18 8.68
C THR A 699 21.95 11.57 7.99
N LEU A 700 21.72 10.52 7.21
CA LEU A 700 22.74 9.74 6.50
C LEU A 700 22.69 10.12 5.02
N VAL A 701 23.62 10.99 4.60
CA VAL A 701 23.68 11.48 3.22
C VAL A 701 24.30 10.42 2.31
N ASP A 702 23.69 10.20 1.13
CA ASP A 702 24.10 9.15 0.20
C ASP A 702 24.18 7.76 0.89
N PRO A 703 23.00 7.20 1.28
CA PRO A 703 22.90 5.91 1.97
C PRO A 703 23.41 4.76 1.09
N ASP A 704 24.06 3.78 1.73
CA ASP A 704 24.33 2.48 1.09
C ASP A 704 23.11 1.55 1.17
N ARG A 705 23.14 0.40 0.48
CA ARG A 705 22.00 -0.54 0.42
C ARG A 705 21.57 -1.07 1.80
N LEU A 706 22.49 -1.16 2.76
CA LEU A 706 22.16 -1.57 4.13
C LEU A 706 21.43 -0.44 4.86
N GLU A 707 21.91 0.78 4.72
CA GLU A 707 21.33 1.97 5.36
C GLU A 707 19.95 2.34 4.78
N GLU A 708 19.74 2.17 3.46
CA GLU A 708 18.42 2.33 2.83
C GLU A 708 17.37 1.39 3.43
N SER A 709 17.73 0.14 3.72
CA SER A 709 16.79 -0.83 4.33
C SER A 709 16.56 -0.62 5.84
N LEU A 710 17.26 0.34 6.45
CA LEU A 710 17.19 0.69 7.88
C LEU A 710 16.65 2.10 8.16
N CYS A 711 16.47 2.92 7.13
CA CYS A 711 15.91 4.26 7.25
C CYS A 711 14.44 4.25 6.82
N ASP A 712 13.52 4.56 7.73
CA ASP A 712 12.08 4.65 7.42
C ASP A 712 11.73 5.89 6.58
N GLU A 713 12.68 6.82 6.38
CA GLU A 713 12.47 8.09 5.69
C GLU A 713 13.62 8.48 4.76
N GLU A 714 13.26 9.10 3.64
CA GLU A 714 14.17 9.61 2.61
C GLU A 714 13.85 11.09 2.34
N VAL A 715 14.88 11.94 2.32
CA VAL A 715 14.79 13.34 1.91
C VAL A 715 15.71 13.57 0.73
N THR A 716 15.16 14.02 -0.39
CA THR A 716 15.93 14.45 -1.56
C THR A 716 15.74 15.94 -1.79
N ALA A 717 16.85 16.68 -1.86
CA ALA A 717 16.87 18.07 -2.30
C ALA A 717 17.57 18.17 -3.66
N VAL A 718 16.97 18.88 -4.61
CA VAL A 718 17.57 19.21 -5.91
C VAL A 718 17.97 20.67 -5.88
N VAL A 719 19.27 20.93 -6.00
CA VAL A 719 19.86 22.27 -5.95
C VAL A 719 20.57 22.58 -7.25
N ASP A 720 20.44 23.81 -7.72
CA ASP A 720 21.25 24.38 -8.79
C ASP A 720 22.00 25.60 -8.27
N ARG A 721 23.22 25.79 -8.76
CA ARG A 721 24.10 26.93 -8.44
C ARG A 721 24.84 27.46 -9.67
N SER A 722 24.34 27.13 -10.87
CA SER A 722 24.82 27.63 -12.16
C SER A 722 24.90 29.17 -12.23
N GLU A 723 23.92 29.86 -11.64
CA GLU A 723 23.83 31.33 -11.56
C GLU A 723 24.62 31.92 -10.35
N GLY A 724 25.34 31.10 -9.59
CA GLY A 724 26.15 31.50 -8.43
C GLY A 724 25.41 31.52 -7.09
N GLU A 725 24.13 31.88 -7.10
CA GLU A 725 23.20 31.73 -5.95
C GLU A 725 22.63 30.30 -5.88
N THR A 726 22.39 29.79 -4.67
CA THR A 726 21.81 28.44 -4.48
C THR A 726 20.30 28.48 -4.68
N LYS A 727 19.84 27.95 -5.83
CA LYS A 727 18.44 27.79 -6.19
C LYS A 727 17.97 26.37 -5.86
N VAL A 728 17.05 26.23 -4.91
CA VAL A 728 16.40 24.95 -4.63
C VAL A 728 15.24 24.77 -5.62
N LEU A 729 15.33 23.75 -6.47
CA LEU A 729 14.33 23.48 -7.51
C LEU A 729 13.24 22.53 -7.02
N ALA A 730 13.61 21.53 -6.22
CA ALA A 730 12.68 20.59 -5.61
C ALA A 730 13.19 20.12 -4.25
N ILE A 731 12.27 19.91 -3.30
CA ILE A 731 12.50 19.11 -2.10
C ILE A 731 11.39 18.06 -2.07
N SER A 732 11.77 16.78 -2.01
CA SER A 732 10.84 15.68 -1.78
C SER A 732 11.19 15.00 -0.46
N LYS A 733 10.16 14.67 0.32
CA LYS A 733 10.26 13.94 1.59
C LYS A 733 9.31 12.76 1.54
N HIS A 734 9.83 11.58 1.80
CA HIS A 734 9.07 10.35 1.96
C HIS A 734 9.28 9.85 3.41
N GLY A 735 8.22 9.43 4.10
CA GLY A 735 8.26 9.05 5.53
C GLY A 735 7.45 9.98 6.45
N GLY A 736 7.14 9.52 7.66
CA GLY A 736 6.08 10.08 8.52
C GLY A 736 6.50 11.04 9.65
N THR A 737 7.78 11.32 9.83
CA THR A 737 8.34 12.11 10.94
C THR A 737 8.40 13.60 10.58
N VAL A 738 8.22 14.44 11.59
CA VAL A 738 8.30 15.90 11.46
C VAL A 738 9.77 16.31 11.52
N LEU A 739 10.34 16.66 10.36
CA LEU A 739 11.69 17.24 10.29
C LEU A 739 11.63 18.72 10.68
N GLN A 740 12.55 19.14 11.54
CA GLN A 740 12.65 20.54 11.94
C GLN A 740 13.22 21.41 10.80
N PRO A 741 12.72 22.65 10.58
CA PRO A 741 13.21 23.53 9.52
C PRO A 741 14.73 23.83 9.57
N GLN A 742 15.35 23.74 10.74
CA GLN A 742 16.80 23.89 10.90
C GLN A 742 17.57 22.76 10.20
N LEU A 743 17.14 21.51 10.37
CA LEU A 743 17.75 20.34 9.74
C LEU A 743 17.66 20.39 8.21
N ILE A 744 16.54 20.89 7.67
CA ILE A 744 16.37 21.07 6.21
C ILE A 744 17.38 22.09 5.68
N ARG A 745 17.66 23.18 6.41
CA ARG A 745 18.70 24.17 6.03
C ARG A 745 20.10 23.59 6.11
N GLU A 746 20.41 22.83 7.15
CA GLU A 746 21.69 22.11 7.26
C GLU A 746 21.88 21.12 6.11
N PHE A 747 20.82 20.41 5.73
CA PHE A 747 20.82 19.48 4.60
C PHE A 747 21.01 20.18 3.25
N VAL A 748 20.36 21.33 3.00
CA VAL A 748 20.63 22.15 1.80
C VAL A 748 22.10 22.56 1.74
N GLY A 749 22.71 22.94 2.87
CA GLY A 749 24.15 23.20 2.93
C GLY A 749 25.05 21.98 2.68
N VAL A 750 24.55 20.74 2.85
CA VAL A 750 25.22 19.52 2.36
C VAL A 750 25.03 19.36 0.85
N ALA A 751 23.81 19.59 0.35
CA ALA A 751 23.50 19.51 -1.08
C ALA A 751 24.33 20.51 -1.91
N GLU A 752 24.61 21.71 -1.40
CA GLU A 752 25.55 22.67 -2.01
C GLU A 752 26.97 22.07 -2.20
N ARG A 753 27.50 21.40 -1.17
CA ARG A 753 28.80 20.72 -1.27
C ARG A 753 28.75 19.53 -2.23
N ARG A 754 27.59 18.85 -2.31
CA ARG A 754 27.36 17.74 -3.26
C ARG A 754 27.31 18.23 -4.71
N TRP A 755 26.67 19.37 -4.95
CA TRP A 755 26.66 20.07 -6.24
C TRP A 755 28.09 20.40 -6.69
N GLU A 756 28.92 20.98 -5.82
CA GLU A 756 30.32 21.27 -6.16
C GLU A 756 31.15 20.02 -6.49
N GLN A 757 30.88 18.88 -5.86
CA GLN A 757 31.56 17.62 -6.16
C GLN A 757 31.19 17.10 -7.56
N PHE A 758 29.90 17.05 -7.88
CA PHE A 758 29.44 16.61 -9.21
C PHE A 758 29.85 17.60 -10.30
N TYR A 759 29.77 18.90 -10.05
CA TYR A 759 30.23 19.92 -10.99
C TYR A 759 31.72 19.74 -11.31
N LYS A 760 32.58 19.54 -10.30
CA LYS A 760 34.01 19.23 -10.49
C LYS A 760 34.31 17.88 -11.15
N ALA A 761 33.36 16.92 -11.10
CA ALA A 761 33.50 15.62 -11.75
C ALA A 761 32.96 15.59 -13.19
N MET A 762 32.13 16.56 -13.58
CA MET A 762 31.57 16.72 -14.93
C MET A 762 32.19 17.88 -15.72
N ALA A 763 32.96 18.76 -15.09
CA ALA A 763 33.66 19.88 -15.73
C ALA A 763 35.02 19.45 -16.30
#